data_AF-A0A1V5WYT8-F1
#
_entry.id   AF-A0A1V5WYT8-F1
#
_cell.length_a   1.000
_cell.length_b   1.000
_cell.length_c   1.000
_cell.angle_alpha   90.00
_cell.angle_beta   90.00
_cell.angle_gamma   90.00
#
_symmetry.space_group_name_H-M   'P 1'
#
loop_
_entity.id
_entity.type
_entity.pdbx_description
1 polymer ?
#
loop_
_entity_poly.entity_id
_entity_poly.type
_entity_poly.pdbx_seq_one_letter_code
_entity_poly.pdbx_strand_id
1 'polypeptide(L)'
;MKSSKKIVSFYLAVFCISVAFLIHMAMAWATDTQIVLINEFVSNPSSGGEWVELLNNSDSVVSLTDWALEHTILSPEPITTNVSLSGLTIPAHEVLVVTPPEMSDTGAVLSLKNATSDVISIVSYGDMSLGDEPHVVAPSSGESASFIDSSWSISANPTKGLFNNAIELTYDQLVDNDVPTNQNTVFASSLVVGAGDSVDVVSAGLGDGAIWFAPNGTTNFIAGDTMTTASGTATSILAPVIDGVYNLFVINASGNVSAASTATLTVDSVDPTGRVDDPSSYGEVSGSPTVNVVITSEYGSSFIGTACLKYGVSGPDNLIACKTLAERDWYSYDYAPSFQFTWDTTLVTDGNYNLYVVMTEVSGNVGTSNPVSVIINNNSEGSSAGNPSLISTCEEFQAISNKPGWYYRLENDIDCSSINNFVGISDFGGGIDGQNYTVSNLTMNYPGDNSYNRSIFGNIAGGVVVRRLKFVNLNMTCGSTYCAGLVFTNSGTVEKVFLSGTLNFPNCTSQCGGFAVYNSGTISQSIADLEMNVRGSYAGLIAGHQTGGNINNCYTTGTINASTGGTIGGLVGLNESQFGGGNVSNSYSRAVITNSSTTGALIGWEYQGSTLNNLYWDATVSGRANMCGDESYGGSGCTNANGLTTAQMKSAENYVGWDFDTIWGINPALNDGYPYLRNNHDITPPNYLNAVAVAKDRIEVNFDKDLDGPALRVQDFEVMDGLNSVSIVSVDEDNGKVTLNLGANLNNETPTVTINPSVPATIKDLWGNAQTATISKTAIDEILPTVTPLGNGLNDYQLPVYTGDSEGVTFGEVLTFSERLSSESKLLIQESLTNGSDIPLNYRWGGGSGLASRRLLVYVTGATSPIFINDVYADLIDLSGNTSEKTLLIDSALDANQRPFIIDSGNNVINLTPAENQGVINNNGDYIVNSGLGVVGGRIDIDPLTNGNNGILPNIIINTQTSAGDVVINIPSGSSVTGPAGWDGIISIPTVRDNSSVVVSADPGMVPVVNSVIEIGFSADKLVFTNAVRVKFAGNAGKLIGFRHGPSGSFQQINTICGADTQAWADANLGIEGDCKMDVGGDLIVWTKHFTYFVTYTQAVGGNSGGGTSGSVSTPNSFLGSRVSILINDGEYRTLLNQVVLTLDGGNNAKKMAISNGNTYVGVVQEPYTKTRQWVLPGKEGEKFVCVRFYDQNGYFSDMACDSIVYGADSTVSQSNNSGISRRELLRRVLLIMIQKRYFLSH
;
A
#
# COMPACT_ATOMS: atom_id res chain seq x y z
N MET A 1 57.11 25.51 6.98
CA MET A 1 57.46 24.76 8.22
C MET A 1 58.15 23.48 7.74
N LYS A 2 59.45 23.29 7.98
CA LYS A 2 60.07 22.57 9.13
C LYS A 2 59.88 21.03 9.12
N SER A 3 61.02 20.32 9.07
CA SER A 3 61.27 18.92 9.49
C SER A 3 60.88 17.76 8.53
N SER A 4 61.59 16.61 8.50
CA SER A 4 62.98 16.24 8.88
C SER A 4 63.29 14.75 8.59
N LYS A 5 64.60 14.36 8.63
CA LYS A 5 65.18 12.97 8.72
C LYS A 5 65.09 12.09 7.45
N LYS A 6 66.13 11.49 6.84
CA LYS A 6 67.57 11.20 7.12
C LYS A 6 67.87 9.87 7.86
N ILE A 7 69.02 9.23 7.51
CA ILE A 7 69.72 8.03 8.11
C ILE A 7 69.24 6.70 7.45
N VAL A 8 70.04 5.70 7.01
CA VAL A 8 71.34 5.03 7.38
C VAL A 8 72.06 4.60 6.05
N SER A 9 73.33 4.86 5.68
CA SER A 9 74.69 4.58 6.20
C SER A 9 75.24 3.14 6.04
N PHE A 10 76.30 2.91 5.22
CA PHE A 10 77.66 2.50 5.67
C PHE A 10 78.68 2.42 4.48
N TYR A 11 79.71 3.30 4.43
CA TYR A 11 81.16 3.08 4.73
C TYR A 11 82.00 2.49 3.55
N LEU A 12 82.96 3.24 2.96
CA LEU A 12 84.40 3.47 3.32
C LEU A 12 85.33 2.49 2.52
N ALA A 13 86.60 2.71 2.13
CA ALA A 13 87.68 3.68 2.39
C ALA A 13 88.65 3.64 1.14
N VAL A 14 89.30 4.68 0.58
CA VAL A 14 90.15 5.80 1.07
C VAL A 14 91.68 5.52 1.00
N PHE A 15 92.37 6.28 0.11
CA PHE A 15 93.72 6.90 0.19
C PHE A 15 95.04 6.31 -0.39
N CYS A 16 95.77 7.24 -1.05
CA CYS A 16 97.24 7.51 -1.08
C CYS A 16 98.26 6.74 -1.96
N ILE A 17 98.66 7.40 -3.06
CA ILE A 17 100.00 7.98 -3.33
C ILE A 17 101.24 7.25 -2.72
N SER A 18 102.12 6.67 -3.56
CA SER A 18 103.57 7.05 -3.75
C SER A 18 104.52 5.94 -4.26
N VAL A 19 105.36 6.30 -5.26
CA VAL A 19 106.81 5.97 -5.40
C VAL A 19 107.29 4.57 -5.89
N ALA A 20 108.41 4.62 -6.65
CA ALA A 20 109.40 3.56 -6.96
C ALA A 20 109.24 2.65 -8.21
N PHE A 21 109.48 3.22 -9.39
CA PHE A 21 110.66 2.97 -10.25
C PHE A 21 111.46 1.63 -10.17
N LEU A 22 111.77 1.10 -11.38
CA LEU A 22 112.97 0.36 -11.84
C LEU A 22 112.94 -1.18 -12.04
N ILE A 23 113.14 -1.54 -13.33
CA ILE A 23 114.00 -2.61 -13.89
C ILE A 23 113.47 -4.06 -13.74
N HIS A 24 112.86 -4.63 -14.78
CA HIS A 24 113.47 -5.20 -16.01
C HIS A 24 114.37 -6.44 -15.78
N MET A 25 113.97 -7.60 -16.31
CA MET A 25 114.57 -8.19 -17.52
C MET A 25 114.07 -9.61 -17.79
N ALA A 26 113.53 -9.84 -18.98
CA ALA A 26 113.87 -10.98 -19.83
C ALA A 26 113.62 -10.58 -21.30
N MET A 27 114.68 -10.51 -22.11
CA MET A 27 114.59 -10.09 -23.51
C MET A 27 114.25 -11.25 -24.43
N ALA A 28 113.40 -11.02 -25.43
CA ALA A 28 113.39 -11.70 -26.72
C ALA A 28 112.87 -10.70 -27.78
N TRP A 29 113.36 -10.79 -29.02
CA TRP A 29 113.34 -9.69 -29.99
C TRP A 29 112.29 -9.83 -31.10
N ALA A 30 111.95 -8.66 -31.69
CA ALA A 30 111.26 -8.44 -32.97
C ALA A 30 109.74 -8.75 -32.99
N THR A 31 108.88 -8.01 -33.71
CA THR A 31 109.09 -6.90 -34.67
C THR A 31 108.22 -5.68 -34.33
N ASP A 32 108.58 -4.52 -34.88
CA ASP A 32 107.78 -3.31 -34.86
C ASP A 32 106.41 -3.51 -35.55
N THR A 33 105.33 -3.22 -34.84
CA THR A 33 103.98 -3.04 -35.39
C THR A 33 103.32 -1.89 -34.66
N GLN A 34 103.49 -0.68 -35.18
CA GLN A 34 102.73 0.49 -34.76
C GLN A 34 101.24 0.21 -35.01
N ILE A 35 100.50 -0.04 -33.92
CA ILE A 35 99.09 -0.50 -33.95
C ILE A 35 98.18 0.60 -34.51
N VAL A 36 98.48 1.85 -34.21
CA VAL A 36 97.81 3.04 -34.77
C VAL A 36 98.87 3.96 -35.37
N LEU A 37 98.63 4.41 -36.59
CA LEU A 37 99.55 5.22 -37.38
C LEU A 37 98.94 6.60 -37.67
N ILE A 38 99.77 7.64 -37.76
CA ILE A 38 99.35 8.88 -38.42
C ILE A 38 99.28 8.58 -39.93
N ASN A 39 98.09 8.67 -40.52
CA ASN A 39 97.82 8.23 -41.90
C ASN A 39 97.90 9.36 -42.91
N GLU A 40 97.29 10.50 -42.59
CA GLU A 40 97.24 11.69 -43.45
C GLU A 40 97.04 12.92 -42.56
N PHE A 41 97.53 14.10 -42.98
CA PHE A 41 97.21 15.35 -42.31
C PHE A 41 97.23 16.55 -43.26
N VAL A 42 96.49 17.59 -42.90
CA VAL A 42 96.49 18.90 -43.55
C VAL A 42 96.79 19.97 -42.53
N SER A 43 97.97 20.59 -42.66
CA SER A 43 98.36 21.77 -41.86
C SER A 43 97.86 23.10 -42.44
N ASN A 44 97.60 23.17 -43.76
CA ASN A 44 97.10 24.39 -44.41
C ASN A 44 95.88 24.05 -45.29
N PRO A 45 94.65 24.05 -44.75
CA PRO A 45 93.47 23.74 -45.54
C PRO A 45 93.06 24.92 -46.45
N SER A 46 92.74 24.64 -47.71
CA SER A 46 92.16 25.64 -48.63
C SER A 46 90.72 26.01 -48.27
N SER A 47 90.02 25.14 -47.54
CA SER A 47 88.76 25.42 -46.84
C SER A 47 88.54 24.41 -45.71
N GLY A 48 87.83 24.82 -44.65
CA GLY A 48 87.68 24.04 -43.43
C GLY A 48 88.78 24.30 -42.40
N GLY A 49 88.87 23.45 -41.37
CA GLY A 49 89.94 23.47 -40.37
C GLY A 49 90.97 22.38 -40.63
N GLU A 50 92.14 22.51 -40.00
CA GLU A 50 93.25 21.54 -40.02
C GLU A 50 92.81 20.19 -39.44
N TRP A 51 93.51 19.12 -39.79
CA TRP A 51 93.18 17.79 -39.29
C TRP A 51 94.33 16.81 -39.46
N VAL A 52 94.29 15.76 -38.63
CA VAL A 52 95.21 14.63 -38.62
C VAL A 52 94.38 13.36 -38.55
N GLU A 53 94.67 12.39 -39.43
CA GLU A 53 94.07 11.07 -39.41
C GLU A 53 94.93 10.05 -38.70
N LEU A 54 94.26 9.20 -37.94
CA LEU A 54 94.82 8.05 -37.26
C LEU A 54 94.22 6.78 -37.87
N LEU A 55 95.06 5.92 -38.44
CA LEU A 55 94.67 4.60 -38.95
C LEU A 55 94.95 3.53 -37.91
N ASN A 56 93.94 2.74 -37.53
CA ASN A 56 94.15 1.49 -36.80
C ASN A 56 94.52 0.37 -37.77
N ASN A 57 95.78 -0.05 -37.74
CA ASN A 57 96.36 -1.07 -38.62
C ASN A 57 96.28 -2.48 -38.00
N SER A 58 95.31 -2.74 -37.13
CA SER A 58 95.15 -4.01 -36.41
C SER A 58 93.75 -4.61 -36.55
N ASP A 59 93.67 -5.94 -36.41
CA ASP A 59 92.44 -6.74 -36.50
C ASP A 59 91.44 -6.55 -35.33
N SER A 60 91.63 -5.52 -34.49
CA SER A 60 90.80 -5.28 -33.29
C SER A 60 90.56 -3.80 -33.03
N VAL A 61 89.43 -3.46 -32.41
CA VAL A 61 89.11 -2.07 -32.03
C VAL A 61 90.13 -1.55 -31.03
N VAL A 62 90.77 -0.42 -31.33
CA VAL A 62 91.72 0.24 -30.42
C VAL A 62 91.01 1.34 -29.65
N SER A 63 91.12 1.29 -28.32
CA SER A 63 90.70 2.38 -27.44
C SER A 63 91.85 3.36 -27.20
N LEU A 64 91.58 4.65 -27.38
CA LEU A 64 92.53 5.74 -27.22
C LEU A 64 92.48 6.37 -25.82
N THR A 65 91.96 5.64 -24.81
CA THR A 65 91.95 6.10 -23.40
C THR A 65 93.36 6.50 -22.96
N ASP A 66 93.47 7.78 -22.59
CA ASP A 66 94.68 8.48 -22.15
C ASP A 66 95.80 8.60 -23.20
N TRP A 67 95.48 8.38 -24.49
CA TRP A 67 96.36 8.74 -25.61
C TRP A 67 96.28 10.24 -25.90
N ALA A 68 97.34 10.77 -26.49
CA ALA A 68 97.40 12.15 -26.94
C ALA A 68 98.09 12.27 -28.31
N LEU A 69 97.63 13.22 -29.12
CA LEU A 69 98.36 13.70 -30.29
C LEU A 69 99.07 14.99 -29.90
N GLU A 70 100.40 14.98 -29.93
CA GLU A 70 101.23 16.16 -29.67
C GLU A 70 101.64 16.82 -30.99
N HIS A 71 101.54 18.14 -31.04
CA HIS A 71 102.11 18.98 -32.10
C HIS A 71 103.20 19.86 -31.50
N THR A 72 104.44 19.69 -31.98
CA THR A 72 105.61 20.42 -31.47
C THR A 72 106.23 21.28 -32.57
N ILE A 73 106.16 22.59 -32.40
CA ILE A 73 106.88 23.54 -33.26
C ILE A 73 108.34 23.59 -32.77
N LEU A 74 109.25 23.18 -33.65
CA LEU A 74 110.69 23.23 -33.39
C LEU A 74 111.18 24.68 -33.48
N SER A 75 111.46 25.27 -32.32
CA SER A 75 112.05 26.60 -32.16
C SER A 75 113.19 26.50 -31.11
N PRO A 76 114.02 27.55 -30.92
CA PRO A 76 115.05 27.56 -29.87
C PRO A 76 114.53 27.20 -28.47
N GLU A 77 113.26 27.47 -28.21
CA GLU A 77 112.47 26.87 -27.12
C GLU A 77 111.26 26.14 -27.77
N PRO A 78 111.15 24.80 -27.69
CA PRO A 78 110.06 24.08 -28.34
C PRO A 78 108.70 24.43 -27.75
N ILE A 79 107.70 24.65 -28.62
CA ILE A 79 106.31 24.88 -28.20
C ILE A 79 105.51 23.63 -28.56
N THR A 80 104.96 22.95 -27.55
CA THR A 80 104.16 21.73 -27.73
C THR A 80 102.71 21.98 -27.31
N THR A 81 101.76 21.64 -28.18
CA THR A 81 100.32 21.58 -27.90
C THR A 81 99.85 20.13 -27.94
N ASN A 82 99.00 19.73 -26.99
CA ASN A 82 98.53 18.34 -26.86
C ASN A 82 97.01 18.26 -27.04
N VAL A 83 96.57 17.37 -27.92
CA VAL A 83 95.17 16.99 -28.11
C VAL A 83 94.91 15.68 -27.37
N SER A 84 94.04 15.69 -26.37
CA SER A 84 93.62 14.46 -25.69
C SER A 84 92.70 13.65 -26.60
N LEU A 85 92.99 12.35 -26.72
CA LEU A 85 92.18 11.39 -27.47
C LEU A 85 91.38 10.46 -26.53
N SER A 86 91.47 10.69 -25.20
CA SER A 86 90.85 9.84 -24.19
C SER A 86 89.33 9.83 -24.32
N GLY A 87 88.77 8.62 -24.43
CA GLY A 87 87.33 8.39 -24.67
C GLY A 87 86.96 8.09 -26.12
N LEU A 88 87.91 8.19 -27.07
CA LEU A 88 87.71 7.79 -28.46
C LEU A 88 88.14 6.32 -28.70
N THR A 89 87.59 5.72 -29.75
CA THR A 89 87.95 4.38 -30.24
C THR A 89 88.06 4.39 -31.76
N ILE A 90 89.03 3.67 -32.31
CA ILE A 90 89.15 3.41 -33.75
C ILE A 90 88.83 1.93 -34.00
N PRO A 91 87.81 1.58 -34.80
CA PRO A 91 87.54 0.19 -35.15
C PRO A 91 88.71 -0.48 -35.90
N ALA A 92 88.67 -1.81 -36.00
CA ALA A 92 89.70 -2.58 -36.69
C ALA A 92 89.74 -2.20 -38.18
N HIS A 93 90.91 -1.88 -38.72
CA HIS A 93 91.07 -1.43 -40.11
C HIS A 93 90.13 -0.26 -40.49
N GLU A 94 90.03 0.74 -39.61
CA GLU A 94 89.33 2.01 -39.88
C GLU A 94 90.20 3.23 -39.52
N VAL A 95 89.78 4.40 -40.02
CA VAL A 95 90.44 5.69 -39.79
C VAL A 95 89.61 6.59 -38.84
N LEU A 96 90.30 7.35 -38.00
CA LEU A 96 89.72 8.38 -37.14
C LEU A 96 90.33 9.74 -37.49
N VAL A 97 89.48 10.70 -37.84
CA VAL A 97 89.87 12.09 -38.08
C VAL A 97 89.88 12.87 -36.76
N VAL A 98 91.00 13.50 -36.44
CA VAL A 98 91.19 14.38 -35.29
C VAL A 98 91.44 15.81 -35.77
N THR A 99 90.78 16.79 -35.14
CA THR A 99 90.97 18.23 -35.40
C THR A 99 91.84 18.84 -34.30
N PRO A 100 93.14 19.09 -34.52
CA PRO A 100 93.97 19.83 -33.57
C PRO A 100 93.58 21.32 -33.52
N PRO A 101 93.92 22.06 -32.44
CA PRO A 101 93.47 23.43 -32.26
C PRO A 101 94.14 24.45 -33.21
N GLU A 102 95.45 24.37 -33.42
CA GLU A 102 96.22 25.10 -34.46
C GLU A 102 97.49 24.28 -34.79
N MET A 103 97.80 24.06 -36.07
CA MET A 103 99.04 23.47 -36.57
C MET A 103 99.98 24.55 -37.12
N SER A 104 101.17 24.14 -37.57
CA SER A 104 102.17 25.04 -38.17
C SER A 104 102.13 24.89 -39.69
N ASP A 105 101.94 25.98 -40.41
CA ASP A 105 102.04 26.03 -41.88
C ASP A 105 103.46 25.81 -42.41
N THR A 106 104.48 26.13 -41.61
CA THR A 106 105.89 26.15 -42.04
C THR A 106 106.67 24.91 -41.62
N GLY A 107 106.17 24.18 -40.62
CA GLY A 107 106.75 22.94 -40.14
C GLY A 107 106.64 22.73 -38.64
N ALA A 108 106.49 21.46 -38.25
CA ALA A 108 106.41 20.99 -36.87
C ALA A 108 106.64 19.47 -36.82
N VAL A 109 106.46 18.88 -35.64
CA VAL A 109 106.51 17.44 -35.41
C VAL A 109 105.17 17.01 -34.84
N LEU A 110 104.51 16.05 -35.49
CA LEU A 110 103.35 15.36 -34.94
C LEU A 110 103.82 14.07 -34.27
N SER A 111 103.45 13.86 -33.01
CA SER A 111 103.74 12.64 -32.25
C SER A 111 102.47 12.10 -31.61
N LEU A 112 102.01 10.94 -32.08
CA LEU A 112 100.96 10.18 -31.41
C LEU A 112 101.56 9.41 -30.25
N LYS A 113 101.04 9.61 -29.03
CA LYS A 113 101.48 8.93 -27.81
C LYS A 113 100.36 8.13 -27.17
N ASN A 114 100.71 6.99 -26.60
CA ASN A 114 99.78 6.15 -25.83
C ASN A 114 99.66 6.62 -24.36
N ALA A 115 98.83 5.90 -23.58
CA ALA A 115 98.64 6.11 -22.15
C ALA A 115 99.92 6.02 -21.28
N THR A 116 100.99 5.38 -21.76
CA THR A 116 102.30 5.33 -21.07
C THR A 116 103.26 6.44 -21.51
N SER A 117 102.82 7.37 -22.36
CA SER A 117 103.63 8.43 -23.02
C SER A 117 104.66 7.92 -24.02
N ASP A 118 104.58 6.65 -24.45
CA ASP A 118 105.42 6.11 -25.51
C ASP A 118 104.93 6.65 -26.87
N VAL A 119 105.86 7.04 -27.74
CA VAL A 119 105.55 7.49 -29.10
C VAL A 119 105.20 6.27 -29.96
N ILE A 120 103.96 6.24 -30.44
CA ILE A 120 103.41 5.15 -31.27
C ILE A 120 103.57 5.44 -32.75
N SER A 121 103.48 6.71 -33.15
CA SER A 121 103.69 7.14 -34.53
C SER A 121 104.17 8.59 -34.53
N ILE A 122 105.14 8.93 -35.38
CA ILE A 122 105.77 10.24 -35.44
C ILE A 122 106.04 10.63 -36.89
N VAL A 123 105.82 11.91 -37.20
CA VAL A 123 106.21 12.51 -38.47
C VAL A 123 106.62 13.96 -38.23
N SER A 124 107.80 14.33 -38.74
CA SER A 124 108.24 15.71 -38.84
C SER A 124 107.87 16.28 -40.20
N TYR A 125 107.54 17.56 -40.27
CA TYR A 125 107.23 18.19 -41.55
C TYR A 125 107.74 19.63 -41.66
N GLY A 126 107.97 20.10 -42.89
CA GLY A 126 108.47 21.45 -43.19
C GLY A 126 110.00 21.56 -43.21
N ASP A 127 110.54 22.72 -42.85
CA ASP A 127 111.97 23.04 -43.06
C ASP A 127 112.97 22.32 -42.12
N MET A 128 112.51 21.48 -41.18
CA MET A 128 113.35 20.79 -40.19
C MET A 128 113.02 19.30 -40.07
N SER A 129 114.03 18.46 -40.36
CA SER A 129 114.00 17.01 -40.16
C SER A 129 114.65 16.60 -38.83
N LEU A 130 114.06 15.61 -38.15
CA LEU A 130 114.57 15.03 -36.90
C LEU A 130 115.58 13.88 -37.09
N GLY A 131 116.36 13.89 -38.18
CA GLY A 131 117.38 12.87 -38.46
C GLY A 131 116.78 11.63 -39.11
N ASP A 132 116.80 10.49 -38.41
CA ASP A 132 116.34 9.20 -38.94
C ASP A 132 114.80 9.02 -38.88
N GLU A 133 114.08 9.95 -38.24
CA GLU A 133 112.60 9.92 -38.13
C GLU A 133 111.89 10.31 -39.44
N PRO A 134 110.66 9.81 -39.68
CA PRO A 134 109.88 10.15 -40.88
C PRO A 134 109.73 11.67 -41.08
N HIS A 135 109.97 12.11 -42.33
CA HIS A 135 109.97 13.52 -42.69
C HIS A 135 109.30 13.76 -44.05
N VAL A 136 108.55 14.86 -44.15
CA VAL A 136 107.87 15.32 -45.38
C VAL A 136 107.96 16.85 -45.48
N VAL A 137 107.89 17.41 -46.70
CA VAL A 137 107.75 18.87 -46.82
C VAL A 137 106.41 19.33 -46.24
N ALA A 138 106.28 20.60 -45.85
CA ALA A 138 104.98 21.10 -45.38
C ALA A 138 103.97 21.13 -46.54
N PRO A 139 102.74 20.60 -46.36
CA PRO A 139 101.68 20.70 -47.36
C PRO A 139 101.33 22.15 -47.70
N SER A 140 101.17 22.46 -48.99
CA SER A 140 100.68 23.78 -49.42
C SER A 140 99.18 23.93 -49.12
N SER A 141 98.64 25.14 -49.31
CA SER A 141 97.22 25.40 -49.07
C SER A 141 96.29 24.50 -49.91
N GLY A 142 95.57 23.61 -49.24
CA GLY A 142 94.68 22.62 -49.85
C GLY A 142 95.30 21.25 -50.13
N GLU A 143 96.60 21.07 -49.89
CA GLU A 143 97.30 19.79 -50.01
C GLU A 143 97.35 19.07 -48.65
N SER A 144 97.54 17.76 -48.68
CA SER A 144 97.82 16.93 -47.50
C SER A 144 99.21 16.30 -47.57
N ALA A 145 99.76 15.94 -46.42
CA ALA A 145 100.82 14.96 -46.32
C ALA A 145 100.17 13.60 -46.02
N SER A 146 100.41 12.61 -46.88
CA SER A 146 99.77 11.29 -46.83
C SER A 146 100.82 10.19 -46.74
N PHE A 147 100.60 9.22 -45.86
CA PHE A 147 101.42 8.02 -45.74
C PHE A 147 100.92 6.95 -46.72
N ILE A 148 101.71 6.65 -47.74
CA ILE A 148 101.37 5.78 -48.87
C ILE A 148 102.55 4.84 -49.13
N ASP A 149 102.27 3.55 -49.28
CA ASP A 149 103.25 2.49 -49.57
C ASP A 149 104.52 2.54 -48.68
N SER A 150 104.32 2.78 -47.38
CA SER A 150 105.37 2.94 -46.35
C SER A 150 106.28 4.18 -46.52
N SER A 151 105.79 5.23 -47.17
CA SER A 151 106.50 6.50 -47.37
C SER A 151 105.58 7.71 -47.21
N TRP A 152 106.12 8.86 -46.80
CA TRP A 152 105.36 10.11 -46.77
C TRP A 152 105.49 10.87 -48.09
N SER A 153 104.36 11.37 -48.60
CA SER A 153 104.30 12.18 -49.82
C SER A 153 103.25 13.29 -49.69
N ILE A 154 103.29 14.28 -50.60
CA ILE A 154 102.25 15.31 -50.68
C ILE A 154 101.17 14.87 -51.67
N SER A 155 99.91 14.89 -51.25
CA SER A 155 98.75 14.70 -52.10
C SER A 155 98.05 16.03 -52.37
N ALA A 156 97.73 16.27 -53.65
CA ALA A 156 96.91 17.40 -54.08
C ALA A 156 95.40 17.18 -53.87
N ASN A 157 94.99 15.98 -53.45
CA ASN A 157 93.60 15.63 -53.15
C ASN A 157 93.56 14.94 -51.77
N PRO A 158 93.27 15.66 -50.68
CA PRO A 158 93.21 15.06 -49.34
C PRO A 158 92.04 14.07 -49.21
N THR A 159 92.32 12.88 -48.67
CA THR A 159 91.39 11.75 -48.58
C THR A 159 90.64 11.66 -47.24
N LYS A 160 90.26 12.82 -46.68
CA LYS A 160 89.67 12.95 -45.34
C LYS A 160 88.52 11.96 -45.04
N GLY A 161 88.75 11.03 -44.12
CA GLY A 161 87.83 9.97 -43.69
C GLY A 161 87.94 8.66 -44.48
N LEU A 162 88.96 8.50 -45.33
CA LEU A 162 89.12 7.34 -46.22
C LEU A 162 90.55 6.76 -46.17
N PHE A 163 90.73 5.61 -46.81
CA PHE A 163 92.03 4.98 -46.98
C PHE A 163 92.79 5.58 -48.17
N ASN A 164 94.06 5.97 -47.97
CA ASN A 164 94.92 6.55 -49.01
C ASN A 164 95.14 5.63 -50.24
N ASN A 165 94.88 4.32 -50.11
CA ASN A 165 95.00 3.32 -51.18
C ASN A 165 93.66 2.92 -51.83
N ALA A 166 92.56 3.63 -51.57
CA ALA A 166 91.24 3.33 -52.15
C ALA A 166 91.12 3.82 -53.61
N ILE A 167 90.91 2.87 -54.54
CA ILE A 167 90.51 3.16 -55.93
C ILE A 167 89.07 3.68 -55.95
N GLU A 168 88.76 4.65 -56.83
CA GLU A 168 87.43 5.28 -56.96
C GLU A 168 86.26 4.28 -56.89
N LEU A 169 85.48 4.37 -55.82
CA LEU A 169 84.12 3.85 -55.72
C LEU A 169 83.16 5.05 -55.78
N THR A 170 82.24 5.03 -56.75
CA THR A 170 81.27 6.12 -56.93
C THR A 170 80.23 6.14 -55.82
N TYR A 171 79.88 7.36 -55.37
CA TYR A 171 78.94 7.67 -54.28
C TYR A 171 77.65 6.84 -54.25
N ASP A 172 77.08 6.52 -55.41
CA ASP A 172 75.86 5.70 -55.56
C ASP A 172 75.99 4.24 -55.08
N GLN A 173 77.21 3.76 -54.76
CA GLN A 173 77.45 2.43 -54.18
C GLN A 173 77.80 2.44 -52.68
N LEU A 174 77.83 3.61 -52.04
CA LEU A 174 78.09 3.77 -50.59
C LEU A 174 76.87 4.28 -49.82
N VAL A 175 75.78 4.60 -50.51
CA VAL A 175 74.49 4.92 -49.89
C VAL A 175 73.42 4.03 -50.52
N ASP A 176 72.99 3.01 -49.77
CA ASP A 176 71.72 2.35 -50.03
C ASP A 176 70.62 3.42 -49.95
N ASN A 177 69.95 3.70 -51.08
CA ASN A 177 68.81 4.61 -51.19
C ASN A 177 67.51 3.85 -51.51
N ASP A 178 67.49 2.51 -51.41
CA ASP A 178 66.31 1.69 -51.69
C ASP A 178 65.31 1.81 -50.53
N VAL A 179 64.42 2.80 -50.67
CA VAL A 179 63.32 3.08 -49.74
C VAL A 179 62.32 1.90 -49.72
N PRO A 180 61.97 1.35 -48.54
CA PRO A 180 60.93 0.34 -48.42
C PRO A 180 59.57 0.82 -48.96
N THR A 181 58.85 -0.04 -49.68
CA THR A 181 57.58 0.30 -50.36
C THR A 181 56.39 -0.58 -49.94
N ASN A 182 56.58 -1.45 -48.94
CA ASN A 182 55.60 -2.44 -48.52
C ASN A 182 54.75 -2.02 -47.30
N GLN A 183 54.79 -0.76 -46.87
CA GLN A 183 54.05 -0.29 -45.68
C GLN A 183 52.53 -0.53 -45.77
N ASN A 184 51.96 -0.46 -46.98
CA ASN A 184 50.53 -0.75 -47.24
C ASN A 184 50.21 -2.24 -47.31
N THR A 185 51.23 -3.11 -47.33
CA THR A 185 51.10 -4.56 -47.18
C THR A 185 51.26 -4.97 -45.72
N VAL A 186 52.19 -4.30 -45.00
CA VAL A 186 52.39 -4.44 -43.54
C VAL A 186 51.14 -4.01 -42.77
N PHE A 187 50.59 -2.83 -43.11
CA PHE A 187 49.37 -2.28 -42.52
C PHE A 187 48.36 -1.93 -43.62
N ALA A 188 47.45 -2.86 -43.89
CA ALA A 188 46.60 -2.84 -45.08
C ALA A 188 45.22 -2.16 -44.90
N SER A 189 44.76 -1.95 -43.66
CA SER A 189 43.43 -1.41 -43.34
C SER A 189 43.50 -0.49 -42.13
N SER A 190 42.76 0.62 -42.16
CA SER A 190 42.66 1.52 -41.00
C SER A 190 41.99 0.84 -39.82
N LEU A 191 42.46 1.13 -38.61
CA LEU A 191 41.97 0.59 -37.35
C LEU A 191 41.80 1.71 -36.31
N VAL A 192 40.95 1.46 -35.33
CA VAL A 192 40.82 2.27 -34.11
C VAL A 192 41.08 1.34 -32.93
N VAL A 193 41.95 1.72 -32.00
CA VAL A 193 42.40 0.87 -30.88
C VAL A 193 42.62 1.70 -29.61
N GLY A 194 42.69 1.03 -28.46
CA GLY A 194 43.07 1.64 -27.20
C GLY A 194 44.55 2.02 -27.14
N ALA A 195 44.88 2.94 -26.24
CA ALA A 195 46.27 3.34 -25.98
C ALA A 195 47.14 2.15 -25.53
N GLY A 196 48.20 1.87 -26.30
CA GLY A 196 49.12 0.76 -26.02
C GLY A 196 48.67 -0.63 -26.48
N ASP A 197 47.52 -0.77 -27.15
CA ASP A 197 47.04 -2.06 -27.64
C ASP A 197 47.98 -2.71 -28.68
N SER A 198 48.00 -4.04 -28.74
CA SER A 198 48.76 -4.77 -29.76
C SER A 198 48.01 -4.74 -31.10
N VAL A 199 48.60 -4.10 -32.11
CA VAL A 199 48.09 -4.06 -33.48
C VAL A 199 48.76 -5.16 -34.31
N ASP A 200 47.97 -6.06 -34.88
CA ASP A 200 48.45 -7.09 -35.80
C ASP A 200 48.90 -6.48 -37.13
N VAL A 201 50.08 -6.90 -37.62
CA VAL A 201 50.67 -6.44 -38.89
C VAL A 201 51.29 -7.60 -39.66
N VAL A 202 51.41 -7.46 -40.98
CA VAL A 202 52.15 -8.43 -41.79
C VAL A 202 53.64 -8.11 -41.73
N SER A 203 54.48 -9.11 -41.46
CA SER A 203 55.94 -8.96 -41.39
C SER A 203 56.50 -8.21 -42.62
N ALA A 204 57.28 -7.14 -42.39
CA ALA A 204 57.90 -6.36 -43.47
C ALA A 204 59.05 -7.11 -44.17
N GLY A 205 59.51 -8.24 -43.60
CA GLY A 205 60.56 -9.09 -44.17
C GLY A 205 61.99 -8.57 -44.00
N LEU A 206 62.19 -7.53 -43.20
CA LEU A 206 63.49 -6.87 -43.01
C LEU A 206 64.10 -7.30 -41.67
N GLY A 207 65.09 -8.21 -41.72
CA GLY A 207 65.74 -8.81 -40.53
C GLY A 207 66.26 -7.77 -39.53
N ASP A 208 67.07 -6.84 -40.02
CA ASP A 208 67.69 -5.76 -39.24
C ASP A 208 66.96 -4.41 -39.42
N GLY A 209 65.75 -4.42 -40.00
CA GLY A 209 64.90 -3.25 -40.15
C GLY A 209 63.97 -3.02 -38.95
N ALA A 210 63.16 -1.97 -39.02
CA ALA A 210 62.14 -1.63 -38.03
C ALA A 210 60.83 -1.22 -38.70
N ILE A 211 59.72 -1.42 -38.00
CA ILE A 211 58.41 -0.82 -38.31
C ILE A 211 58.02 0.15 -37.21
N TRP A 212 57.28 1.19 -37.57
CA TRP A 212 56.93 2.29 -36.68
C TRP A 212 55.49 2.75 -36.89
N PHE A 213 54.74 2.98 -35.80
CA PHE A 213 53.59 3.87 -35.84
C PHE A 213 54.02 5.26 -35.40
N ALA A 214 53.79 6.26 -36.25
CA ALA A 214 54.16 7.65 -36.00
C ALA A 214 53.17 8.64 -36.65
N PRO A 215 53.10 9.90 -36.19
CA PRO A 215 52.28 10.92 -36.82
C PRO A 215 52.66 11.15 -38.29
N ASN A 216 51.70 11.53 -39.12
CA ASN A 216 51.98 11.89 -40.51
C ASN A 216 52.97 13.06 -40.60
N GLY A 217 53.95 12.96 -41.50
CA GLY A 217 55.03 13.94 -41.64
C GLY A 217 56.21 13.76 -40.67
N THR A 218 56.26 12.68 -39.90
CA THR A 218 57.43 12.33 -39.06
C THR A 218 58.67 12.09 -39.93
N THR A 219 59.77 12.78 -39.60
CA THR A 219 61.09 12.66 -40.25
C THR A 219 62.19 12.18 -39.31
N ASN A 220 61.91 12.04 -38.01
CA ASN A 220 62.85 11.57 -37.00
C ASN A 220 62.10 10.62 -36.04
N PHE A 221 62.55 9.37 -35.95
CA PHE A 221 61.84 8.28 -35.29
C PHE A 221 62.50 7.99 -33.93
N ILE A 222 61.79 8.32 -32.85
CA ILE A 222 62.23 8.11 -31.47
C ILE A 222 61.06 7.47 -30.71
N ALA A 223 61.31 6.35 -30.04
CA ALA A 223 60.27 5.64 -29.30
C ALA A 223 59.83 6.47 -28.08
N GLY A 224 58.51 6.59 -27.88
CA GLY A 224 57.91 7.38 -26.80
C GLY A 224 56.38 7.42 -26.94
N ASP A 225 55.74 8.30 -26.17
CA ASP A 225 54.29 8.23 -25.96
C ASP A 225 53.44 8.40 -27.24
N THR A 226 53.99 9.10 -28.25
CA THR A 226 53.37 9.32 -29.57
C THR A 226 53.97 8.48 -30.71
N MET A 227 54.97 7.64 -30.44
CA MET A 227 55.67 6.87 -31.49
C MET A 227 56.16 5.52 -30.95
N THR A 228 55.66 4.44 -31.54
CA THR A 228 56.02 3.06 -31.16
C THR A 228 56.78 2.36 -32.28
N THR A 229 57.57 1.34 -31.92
CA THR A 229 58.38 0.57 -32.86
C THR A 229 58.38 -0.92 -32.56
N ALA A 230 58.59 -1.73 -33.60
CA ALA A 230 58.91 -3.15 -33.52
C ALA A 230 59.92 -3.54 -34.61
N SER A 231 60.50 -4.74 -34.52
CA SER A 231 61.40 -5.29 -35.56
C SER A 231 60.70 -5.35 -36.92
N GLY A 232 61.45 -5.14 -38.00
CA GLY A 232 61.00 -5.31 -39.39
C GLY A 232 60.54 -6.73 -39.75
N THR A 233 60.75 -7.72 -38.88
CA THR A 233 60.17 -9.06 -39.00
C THR A 233 58.93 -9.31 -38.14
N ALA A 234 58.56 -8.38 -37.26
CA ALA A 234 57.46 -8.56 -36.31
C ALA A 234 56.10 -8.72 -37.00
N THR A 235 55.19 -9.47 -36.34
CA THR A 235 53.79 -9.66 -36.78
C THR A 235 52.80 -8.87 -35.92
N SER A 236 53.28 -8.10 -34.95
CA SER A 236 52.50 -7.13 -34.21
C SER A 236 53.38 -5.97 -33.73
N ILE A 237 52.76 -4.84 -33.43
CA ILE A 237 53.39 -3.63 -32.89
C ILE A 237 52.40 -2.96 -31.92
N LEU A 238 52.88 -2.38 -30.83
CA LEU A 238 52.01 -1.65 -29.89
C LEU A 238 51.53 -0.34 -30.51
N ALA A 239 50.30 0.06 -30.23
CA ALA A 239 49.78 1.39 -30.52
C ALA A 239 50.50 2.44 -29.63
N PRO A 240 50.65 3.69 -30.11
CA PRO A 240 50.98 4.82 -29.23
C PRO A 240 50.02 4.94 -28.04
N VAL A 241 50.44 5.65 -26.99
CA VAL A 241 49.67 5.80 -25.74
C VAL A 241 49.02 7.18 -25.58
N ILE A 242 49.14 8.04 -26.59
CA ILE A 242 48.48 9.34 -26.69
C ILE A 242 47.44 9.27 -27.82
N ASP A 243 46.30 9.92 -27.62
CA ASP A 243 45.25 10.00 -28.64
C ASP A 243 45.75 10.69 -29.91
N GLY A 244 45.41 10.12 -31.06
CA GLY A 244 45.88 10.67 -32.33
C GLY A 244 45.67 9.75 -33.53
N VAL A 245 45.99 10.27 -34.71
CA VAL A 245 45.97 9.51 -35.96
C VAL A 245 47.40 9.30 -36.43
N TYR A 246 47.76 8.03 -36.57
CA TYR A 246 49.11 7.56 -36.87
C TYR A 246 49.13 6.79 -38.19
N ASN A 247 50.29 6.81 -38.84
CA ASN A 247 50.56 6.00 -40.03
C ASN A 247 51.70 5.03 -39.71
N LEU A 248 51.72 3.90 -40.41
CA LEU A 248 52.81 2.95 -40.35
C LEU A 248 53.92 3.34 -41.34
N PHE A 249 55.15 3.29 -40.86
CA PHE A 249 56.38 3.47 -41.62
C PHE A 249 57.25 2.21 -41.49
N VAL A 250 57.99 1.88 -42.54
CA VAL A 250 58.97 0.79 -42.59
C VAL A 250 60.35 1.40 -42.80
N ILE A 251 61.31 1.05 -41.95
CA ILE A 251 62.69 1.55 -42.00
C ILE A 251 63.63 0.38 -42.24
N ASN A 252 64.51 0.47 -43.24
CA ASN A 252 65.51 -0.57 -43.51
C ASN A 252 66.75 -0.42 -42.60
N ALA A 253 67.67 -1.39 -42.66
CA ALA A 253 68.89 -1.41 -41.85
C ALA A 253 69.82 -0.19 -42.13
N SER A 254 69.71 0.41 -43.31
CA SER A 254 70.47 1.59 -43.75
C SER A 254 69.82 2.92 -43.34
N GLY A 255 68.65 2.88 -42.68
CA GLY A 255 67.91 4.06 -42.22
C GLY A 255 66.91 4.64 -43.23
N ASN A 256 66.70 4.03 -44.39
CA ASN A 256 65.74 4.51 -45.39
C ASN A 256 64.31 4.27 -44.91
N VAL A 257 63.50 5.34 -44.86
CA VAL A 257 62.12 5.34 -44.36
C VAL A 257 61.14 5.30 -45.53
N SER A 258 60.17 4.38 -45.49
CA SER A 258 59.06 4.32 -46.44
C SER A 258 58.24 5.61 -46.47
N ALA A 259 57.44 5.80 -47.52
CA ALA A 259 56.29 6.70 -47.40
C ALA A 259 55.36 6.21 -46.27
N ALA A 260 54.52 7.10 -45.75
CA ALA A 260 53.47 6.74 -44.80
C ALA A 260 52.48 5.70 -45.39
N SER A 261 51.88 4.87 -44.55
CA SER A 261 50.78 3.99 -44.98
C SER A 261 49.52 4.77 -45.36
N THR A 262 48.75 4.30 -46.33
CA THR A 262 47.43 4.85 -46.67
C THR A 262 46.37 4.49 -45.65
N ALA A 263 46.53 3.34 -44.98
CA ALA A 263 45.79 3.00 -43.77
C ALA A 263 46.28 3.84 -42.58
N THR A 264 45.36 4.15 -41.67
CA THR A 264 45.59 4.96 -40.47
C THR A 264 45.24 4.19 -39.21
N LEU A 265 46.08 4.29 -38.17
CA LEU A 265 45.75 3.84 -36.83
C LEU A 265 45.25 5.05 -36.03
N THR A 266 44.00 5.03 -35.59
CA THR A 266 43.50 6.00 -34.61
C THR A 266 43.64 5.40 -33.22
N VAL A 267 44.32 6.10 -32.32
CA VAL A 267 44.37 5.77 -30.89
C VAL A 267 43.34 6.62 -30.17
N ASP A 268 42.55 5.97 -29.31
CA ASP A 268 41.59 6.61 -28.42
C ASP A 268 41.73 6.00 -27.01
N SER A 269 42.03 6.81 -26.01
CA SER A 269 42.23 6.42 -24.60
C SER A 269 41.12 6.90 -23.67
N VAL A 270 40.07 7.54 -24.20
CA VAL A 270 38.99 8.12 -23.39
C VAL A 270 37.83 7.14 -23.27
N ASP A 271 37.40 6.83 -22.05
CA ASP A 271 36.19 6.02 -21.85
C ASP A 271 34.92 6.79 -22.27
N PRO A 272 33.97 6.15 -22.98
CA PRO A 272 32.74 6.80 -23.41
C PRO A 272 31.85 7.22 -22.23
N THR A 273 31.27 8.41 -22.27
CA THR A 273 30.33 8.88 -21.24
C THR A 273 28.88 8.83 -21.71
N GLY A 274 27.96 8.63 -20.77
CA GLY A 274 26.53 8.62 -21.05
C GLY A 274 25.69 8.47 -19.79
N ARG A 275 24.36 8.53 -19.95
CA ARG A 275 23.37 8.39 -18.88
C ARG A 275 22.19 7.52 -19.30
N VAL A 276 21.53 6.96 -18.29
CA VAL A 276 20.16 6.43 -18.40
C VAL A 276 19.22 7.55 -17.96
N ASP A 277 18.13 7.77 -18.68
CA ASP A 277 17.02 8.62 -18.19
C ASP A 277 16.10 7.76 -17.32
N ASP A 278 15.60 8.31 -16.21
CA ASP A 278 14.74 7.57 -15.26
C ASP A 278 13.44 7.08 -15.93
N PRO A 279 13.22 5.75 -16.02
CA PRO A 279 12.00 5.19 -16.59
C PRO A 279 10.86 5.10 -15.56
N SER A 280 11.10 5.47 -14.29
CA SER A 280 10.11 5.38 -13.25
C SER A 280 8.97 6.37 -13.46
N SER A 281 7.74 5.88 -13.27
CA SER A 281 6.55 6.71 -13.21
C SER A 281 6.18 6.85 -11.74
N TYR A 282 6.25 8.07 -11.20
CA TYR A 282 5.95 8.35 -9.79
C TYR A 282 6.88 7.61 -8.81
N GLY A 283 8.12 7.32 -9.22
CA GLY A 283 9.16 6.68 -8.40
C GLY A 283 9.23 5.16 -8.49
N GLU A 284 8.35 4.50 -9.26
CA GLU A 284 8.34 3.05 -9.45
C GLU A 284 8.26 2.64 -10.92
N VAL A 285 8.64 1.39 -11.21
CA VAL A 285 8.55 0.75 -12.52
C VAL A 285 7.79 -0.58 -12.41
N SER A 286 6.95 -0.87 -13.40
CA SER A 286 6.21 -2.12 -13.51
C SER A 286 5.86 -2.44 -14.96
N GLY A 287 5.60 -3.72 -15.26
CA GLY A 287 5.33 -4.18 -16.62
C GLY A 287 6.57 -4.06 -17.51
N SER A 288 6.41 -3.38 -18.65
CA SER A 288 7.47 -3.25 -19.67
C SER A 288 7.79 -1.78 -19.97
N PRO A 289 8.36 -1.00 -19.02
CA PRO A 289 8.72 0.40 -19.24
C PRO A 289 9.70 0.59 -20.39
N THR A 290 9.58 1.77 -21.00
CA THR A 290 10.53 2.29 -21.99
C THR A 290 11.65 3.02 -21.27
N VAL A 291 12.89 2.61 -21.49
CA VAL A 291 14.09 3.21 -20.89
C VAL A 291 14.88 3.93 -21.98
N ASN A 292 15.06 5.24 -21.83
CA ASN A 292 15.86 6.04 -22.75
C ASN A 292 17.30 6.15 -22.24
N VAL A 293 18.26 6.12 -23.16
CA VAL A 293 19.69 6.19 -22.88
C VAL A 293 20.31 7.22 -23.82
N VAL A 294 21.19 8.08 -23.29
CA VAL A 294 21.85 9.15 -24.04
C VAL A 294 23.35 9.08 -23.82
N ILE A 295 24.12 8.99 -24.92
CA ILE A 295 25.58 8.97 -24.89
C ILE A 295 26.12 10.38 -25.15
N THR A 296 27.10 10.83 -24.37
CA THR A 296 27.52 12.23 -24.25
C THR A 296 28.99 12.49 -24.60
N SER A 297 29.70 11.53 -25.22
CA SER A 297 31.13 11.70 -25.50
C SER A 297 31.42 12.93 -26.37
N GLU A 298 32.39 13.74 -25.89
CA GLU A 298 32.85 14.94 -26.58
C GLU A 298 33.69 14.53 -27.80
N TYR A 299 33.53 15.26 -28.92
CA TYR A 299 34.16 14.98 -30.23
C TYR A 299 33.65 13.71 -30.96
N GLY A 300 32.48 13.82 -31.59
CA GLY A 300 32.27 13.18 -32.89
C GLY A 300 31.80 11.71 -32.91
N SER A 301 31.16 11.23 -31.84
CA SER A 301 30.05 10.24 -31.82
C SER A 301 30.06 9.01 -32.77
N SER A 302 31.23 8.58 -33.24
CA SER A 302 31.38 7.57 -34.32
C SER A 302 32.06 6.27 -33.89
N PHE A 303 32.60 6.20 -32.67
CA PHE A 303 33.34 5.04 -32.18
C PHE A 303 32.59 4.13 -31.20
N ILE A 304 31.36 4.47 -30.75
CA ILE A 304 30.55 3.54 -29.94
C ILE A 304 30.20 2.30 -30.76
N GLY A 305 30.71 1.13 -30.34
CA GLY A 305 30.36 -0.16 -30.94
C GLY A 305 29.02 -0.66 -30.39
N THR A 306 28.88 -0.71 -29.07
CA THR A 306 27.68 -1.21 -28.38
C THR A 306 27.33 -0.41 -27.14
N ALA A 307 26.03 -0.22 -26.89
CA ALA A 307 25.47 0.26 -25.63
C ALA A 307 24.57 -0.83 -25.02
N CYS A 308 24.91 -1.30 -23.83
CA CYS A 308 24.20 -2.34 -23.10
C CYS A 308 23.51 -1.76 -21.86
N LEU A 309 22.17 -1.78 -21.84
CA LEU A 309 21.40 -1.43 -20.65
C LEU A 309 21.41 -2.61 -19.66
N LYS A 310 21.77 -2.33 -18.42
CA LYS A 310 21.94 -3.32 -17.34
C LYS A 310 21.30 -2.83 -16.04
N TYR A 311 21.03 -3.77 -15.13
CA TYR A 311 20.51 -3.48 -13.79
C TYR A 311 21.12 -4.37 -12.70
N GLY A 312 21.09 -3.90 -11.45
CA GLY A 312 21.48 -4.70 -10.28
C GLY A 312 21.35 -3.90 -8.99
N VAL A 313 21.56 -4.55 -7.84
CA VAL A 313 21.37 -3.89 -6.53
C VAL A 313 22.53 -2.94 -6.22
N SER A 314 23.76 -3.32 -6.57
CA SER A 314 24.98 -2.54 -6.33
C SER A 314 25.80 -2.24 -7.59
N GLY A 315 25.58 -2.98 -8.68
CA GLY A 315 26.35 -2.85 -9.92
C GLY A 315 25.56 -3.27 -11.16
N PRO A 316 26.15 -3.13 -12.36
CA PRO A 316 25.53 -3.47 -13.64
C PRO A 316 25.56 -4.99 -13.91
N ASP A 317 25.01 -5.77 -12.97
CA ASP A 317 25.20 -7.23 -12.88
C ASP A 317 24.37 -8.01 -13.91
N ASN A 318 23.15 -7.56 -14.20
CA ASN A 318 22.18 -8.25 -15.05
C ASN A 318 21.96 -7.47 -16.35
N LEU A 319 22.01 -8.16 -17.50
CA LEU A 319 21.76 -7.56 -18.80
C LEU A 319 20.26 -7.46 -19.09
N ILE A 320 19.79 -6.30 -19.57
CA ILE A 320 18.46 -6.13 -20.16
C ILE A 320 18.57 -6.39 -21.67
N ALA A 321 19.34 -5.56 -22.37
CA ALA A 321 19.62 -5.71 -23.80
C ALA A 321 20.85 -4.87 -24.21
N CYS A 322 21.44 -5.21 -25.35
CA CYS A 322 22.45 -4.38 -26.01
C CYS A 322 21.94 -3.90 -27.37
N LYS A 323 22.33 -2.68 -27.75
CA LYS A 323 22.11 -2.09 -29.07
C LYS A 323 23.44 -1.62 -29.67
N THR A 324 23.52 -1.64 -30.99
CA THR A 324 24.63 -1.10 -31.78
C THR A 324 24.33 0.32 -32.26
N LEU A 325 25.33 1.09 -32.69
CA LEU A 325 25.16 2.45 -33.23
C LEU A 325 24.16 2.54 -34.41
N ALA A 326 23.87 1.43 -35.10
CA ALA A 326 22.89 1.37 -36.18
C ALA A 326 21.42 1.39 -35.70
N GLU A 327 21.17 1.08 -34.42
CA GLU A 327 19.83 0.94 -33.81
C GLU A 327 19.45 2.16 -32.94
N ARG A 328 20.05 3.31 -33.25
CA ARG A 328 19.85 4.59 -32.56
C ARG A 328 18.66 5.37 -33.10
N ASP A 329 18.00 6.09 -32.20
CA ASP A 329 16.86 6.95 -32.51
C ASP A 329 17.35 8.39 -32.75
N TRP A 330 16.88 9.05 -33.82
CA TRP A 330 17.44 10.33 -34.31
C TRP A 330 16.65 11.57 -33.84
N TYR A 331 15.92 11.48 -32.73
CA TYR A 331 14.87 12.43 -32.37
C TYR A 331 15.28 13.53 -31.36
N SER A 332 16.57 13.72 -31.10
CA SER A 332 17.07 14.77 -30.21
C SER A 332 17.51 16.02 -30.98
N TYR A 333 17.26 17.21 -30.39
CA TYR A 333 17.79 18.49 -30.85
C TYR A 333 19.26 18.69 -30.42
N ASP A 334 19.78 17.83 -29.54
CA ASP A 334 21.20 17.73 -29.16
C ASP A 334 21.94 16.70 -30.03
N TYR A 335 23.23 16.95 -30.29
CA TYR A 335 24.10 16.19 -31.20
C TYR A 335 24.52 14.78 -30.70
N ALA A 336 23.73 14.19 -29.79
CA ALA A 336 24.02 12.94 -29.08
C ALA A 336 23.14 11.78 -29.60
N PRO A 337 23.69 10.57 -29.82
CA PRO A 337 22.88 9.41 -30.16
C PRO A 337 22.06 8.93 -28.95
N SER A 338 20.73 8.89 -29.11
CA SER A 338 19.80 8.30 -28.14
C SER A 338 19.42 6.86 -28.50
N PHE A 339 19.27 6.01 -27.49
CA PHE A 339 18.81 4.63 -27.63
C PHE A 339 17.60 4.40 -26.75
N GLN A 340 16.50 3.94 -27.35
CA GLN A 340 15.33 3.47 -26.61
C GLN A 340 15.39 1.95 -26.39
N PHE A 341 15.18 1.52 -25.15
CA PHE A 341 15.08 0.11 -24.74
C PHE A 341 13.70 -0.19 -24.14
N THR A 342 13.27 -1.44 -24.22
CA THR A 342 12.12 -1.95 -23.46
C THR A 342 12.64 -2.94 -22.42
N TRP A 343 12.24 -2.76 -21.15
CA TRP A 343 12.66 -3.63 -20.06
C TRP A 343 11.45 -4.37 -19.50
N ASP A 344 11.35 -5.68 -19.71
CA ASP A 344 10.32 -6.49 -19.06
C ASP A 344 10.67 -6.72 -17.58
N THR A 345 10.17 -5.85 -16.72
CA THR A 345 10.37 -5.93 -15.27
C THR A 345 9.61 -7.11 -14.65
N THR A 346 8.61 -7.70 -15.32
CA THR A 346 7.82 -8.82 -14.76
C THR A 346 8.63 -10.10 -14.57
N LEU A 347 9.80 -10.17 -15.21
CA LEU A 347 10.79 -11.24 -15.08
C LEU A 347 11.80 -10.98 -13.94
N VAL A 348 11.69 -9.84 -13.26
CA VAL A 348 12.56 -9.41 -12.16
C VAL A 348 11.76 -9.41 -10.86
N THR A 349 12.39 -9.81 -9.75
CA THR A 349 11.77 -9.75 -8.43
C THR A 349 11.57 -8.32 -7.97
N ASP A 350 10.40 -8.01 -7.40
CA ASP A 350 10.09 -6.69 -6.84
C ASP A 350 11.14 -6.25 -5.79
N GLY A 351 11.49 -4.95 -5.78
CA GLY A 351 12.56 -4.40 -4.94
C GLY A 351 13.32 -3.22 -5.56
N ASN A 352 14.36 -2.76 -4.87
CA ASN A 352 15.17 -1.60 -5.28
C ASN A 352 16.36 -2.04 -6.16
N TYR A 353 16.53 -1.39 -7.30
CA TYR A 353 17.62 -1.65 -8.25
C TYR A 353 18.22 -0.35 -8.77
N ASN A 354 19.43 -0.44 -9.30
CA ASN A 354 20.09 0.62 -10.04
C ASN A 354 20.19 0.21 -11.52
N LEU A 355 19.81 1.11 -12.42
CA LEU A 355 19.99 1.00 -13.86
C LEU A 355 21.30 1.65 -14.30
N TYR A 356 21.96 1.04 -15.28
CA TYR A 356 23.22 1.49 -15.85
C TYR A 356 23.19 1.29 -17.37
N VAL A 357 23.86 2.16 -18.12
CA VAL A 357 24.35 1.80 -19.45
C VAL A 357 25.85 1.52 -19.38
N VAL A 358 26.27 0.38 -19.91
CA VAL A 358 27.67 0.06 -20.21
C VAL A 358 27.89 0.28 -21.69
N MET A 359 28.79 1.18 -22.04
CA MET A 359 29.10 1.59 -23.41
C MET A 359 30.50 1.07 -23.75
N THR A 360 30.64 0.43 -24.90
CA THR A 360 31.92 -0.10 -25.39
C THR A 360 32.18 0.45 -26.77
N GLU A 361 33.37 1.00 -26.94
CA GLU A 361 33.83 1.56 -28.21
C GLU A 361 34.49 0.51 -29.10
N VAL A 362 34.64 0.82 -30.39
CA VAL A 362 35.40 0.02 -31.35
C VAL A 362 36.90 -0.02 -31.04
N SER A 363 37.40 0.96 -30.27
CA SER A 363 38.74 0.98 -29.66
C SER A 363 38.93 -0.08 -28.57
N GLY A 364 37.83 -0.53 -27.93
CA GLY A 364 37.86 -1.38 -26.75
C GLY A 364 37.63 -0.65 -25.41
N ASN A 365 37.59 0.69 -25.41
CA ASN A 365 37.30 1.49 -24.19
C ASN A 365 35.90 1.17 -23.64
N VAL A 366 35.72 1.22 -22.31
CA VAL A 366 34.48 0.80 -21.64
C VAL A 366 34.05 1.76 -20.54
N GLY A 367 33.09 2.62 -20.88
CA GLY A 367 32.45 3.51 -19.93
C GLY A 367 31.19 2.91 -19.31
N THR A 368 30.93 3.21 -18.05
CA THR A 368 29.67 2.88 -17.36
C THR A 368 29.05 4.17 -16.82
N SER A 369 27.74 4.36 -17.04
CA SER A 369 27.04 5.53 -16.53
C SER A 369 26.96 5.56 -15.00
N ASN A 370 26.70 6.74 -14.45
CA ASN A 370 26.16 6.83 -13.09
C ASN A 370 24.85 6.01 -12.99
N PRO A 371 24.56 5.38 -11.83
CA PRO A 371 23.34 4.63 -11.61
C PRO A 371 22.10 5.51 -11.55
N VAL A 372 20.97 4.98 -12.03
CA VAL A 372 19.63 5.51 -11.73
C VAL A 372 18.88 4.53 -10.84
N SER A 373 18.51 4.94 -9.63
CA SER A 373 17.76 4.09 -8.69
C SER A 373 16.29 4.01 -9.09
N VAL A 374 15.75 2.79 -9.16
CA VAL A 374 14.33 2.49 -9.45
C VAL A 374 13.78 1.45 -8.48
N ILE A 375 12.47 1.50 -8.22
CA ILE A 375 11.75 0.48 -7.43
C ILE A 375 10.89 -0.34 -8.39
N ILE A 376 11.13 -1.65 -8.48
CA ILE A 376 10.29 -2.59 -9.23
C ILE A 376 9.12 -3.03 -8.35
N ASN A 377 7.90 -2.86 -8.83
CA ASN A 377 6.68 -3.27 -8.15
C ASN A 377 5.64 -3.86 -9.12
N ASN A 378 5.78 -5.14 -9.45
CA ASN A 378 4.87 -5.84 -10.36
C ASN A 378 3.74 -6.59 -9.66
N ASN A 379 3.97 -7.08 -8.44
CA ASN A 379 3.03 -7.99 -7.75
C ASN A 379 2.79 -7.62 -6.29
N SER A 380 3.55 -6.68 -5.71
CA SER A 380 3.34 -6.25 -4.32
C SER A 380 2.10 -5.36 -4.15
N GLU A 381 1.84 -4.91 -2.93
CA GLU A 381 0.71 -4.04 -2.61
C GLU A 381 0.74 -2.75 -3.46
N GLY A 382 -0.44 -2.28 -3.88
CA GLY A 382 -0.56 -1.08 -4.69
C GLY A 382 -0.11 -1.22 -6.16
N SER A 383 0.43 -2.36 -6.58
CA SER A 383 0.90 -2.60 -7.96
C SER A 383 -0.17 -2.50 -9.04
N SER A 384 -1.44 -2.78 -8.70
CA SER A 384 -2.54 -2.79 -9.67
C SER A 384 -3.91 -2.63 -9.00
N ALA A 385 -4.94 -2.29 -9.77
CA ALA A 385 -6.33 -2.27 -9.29
C ALA A 385 -6.84 -3.64 -8.80
N GLY A 386 -6.16 -4.75 -9.16
CA GLY A 386 -6.44 -6.09 -8.64
C GLY A 386 -5.70 -6.44 -7.34
N ASN A 387 -4.69 -5.65 -6.95
CA ASN A 387 -3.97 -5.74 -5.68
C ASN A 387 -3.73 -4.33 -5.09
N PRO A 388 -4.81 -3.58 -4.77
CA PRO A 388 -4.68 -2.21 -4.28
C PRO A 388 -4.19 -2.18 -2.82
N SER A 389 -3.53 -1.10 -2.44
CA SER A 389 -3.30 -0.74 -1.04
C SER A 389 -4.61 -0.32 -0.37
N LEU A 390 -4.76 -0.67 0.90
CA LEU A 390 -6.01 -0.53 1.64
C LEU A 390 -5.95 0.68 2.56
N ILE A 391 -7.01 1.49 2.58
CA ILE A 391 -7.09 2.74 3.35
C ILE A 391 -8.26 2.67 4.32
N SER A 392 -7.98 2.88 5.61
CA SER A 392 -8.94 2.85 6.71
C SER A 392 -8.96 4.14 7.55
N THR A 393 -7.92 4.97 7.45
CA THR A 393 -7.72 6.19 8.24
C THR A 393 -7.40 7.42 7.37
N CYS A 394 -7.54 8.63 7.94
CA CYS A 394 -7.23 9.85 7.20
C CYS A 394 -5.72 10.05 7.02
N GLU A 395 -4.92 9.56 7.97
CA GLU A 395 -3.46 9.57 7.92
C GLU A 395 -2.94 8.70 6.77
N GLU A 396 -3.53 7.53 6.54
CA GLU A 396 -3.27 6.68 5.36
C GLU A 396 -3.72 7.37 4.07
N PHE A 397 -4.89 8.03 4.07
CA PHE A 397 -5.37 8.78 2.90
C PHE A 397 -4.43 9.95 2.53
N GLN A 398 -3.88 10.67 3.52
CA GLN A 398 -2.86 11.70 3.26
C GLN A 398 -1.52 11.08 2.78
N ALA A 399 -1.19 9.89 3.29
CA ALA A 399 0.04 9.16 2.96
C ALA A 399 0.10 8.63 1.52
N ILE A 400 -1.00 8.67 0.75
CA ILE A 400 -1.00 8.42 -0.72
C ILE A 400 0.11 9.23 -1.41
N SER A 401 0.39 10.45 -0.93
CA SER A 401 1.46 11.34 -1.39
C SER A 401 2.86 10.71 -1.41
N ASN A 402 3.11 9.68 -0.60
CA ASN A 402 4.38 8.95 -0.52
C ASN A 402 4.54 7.93 -1.66
N LYS A 403 3.43 7.46 -2.23
CA LYS A 403 3.34 6.45 -3.29
C LYS A 403 2.25 6.83 -4.32
N PRO A 404 2.37 7.99 -5.01
CA PRO A 404 1.29 8.50 -5.85
C PRO A 404 1.05 7.72 -7.15
N GLY A 405 1.90 6.74 -7.47
CA GLY A 405 1.70 5.78 -8.57
C GLY A 405 0.91 4.52 -8.19
N TRP A 406 0.60 4.30 -6.91
CA TRP A 406 -0.07 3.08 -6.43
C TRP A 406 -1.58 3.09 -6.63
N TYR A 407 -2.16 1.90 -6.72
CA TYR A 407 -3.60 1.68 -6.70
C TYR A 407 -4.09 1.55 -5.26
N TYR A 408 -5.21 2.21 -4.93
CA TYR A 408 -5.76 2.31 -3.57
C TYR A 408 -7.24 1.94 -3.51
N ARG A 409 -7.69 1.49 -2.35
CA ARG A 409 -9.10 1.16 -2.08
C ARG A 409 -9.47 1.47 -0.63
N LEU A 410 -10.58 2.17 -0.41
CA LEU A 410 -11.08 2.43 0.94
C LEU A 410 -11.82 1.21 1.49
N GLU A 411 -11.65 0.91 2.78
CA GLU A 411 -12.32 -0.22 3.45
C GLU A 411 -13.46 0.18 4.40
N ASN A 412 -13.55 1.46 4.75
CA ASN A 412 -14.57 2.03 5.62
C ASN A 412 -14.73 3.53 5.37
N ASP A 413 -15.76 4.14 5.98
CA ASP A 413 -15.83 5.60 6.10
C ASP A 413 -14.66 6.11 6.95
N ILE A 414 -13.99 7.14 6.46
CA ILE A 414 -12.82 7.80 7.05
C ILE A 414 -13.27 9.14 7.64
N ASP A 415 -12.91 9.40 8.90
CA ASP A 415 -13.03 10.73 9.50
C ASP A 415 -11.65 11.41 9.53
N CYS A 416 -11.55 12.60 8.94
CA CYS A 416 -10.36 13.44 8.93
C CYS A 416 -10.33 14.51 10.04
N SER A 417 -11.26 14.46 11.01
CA SER A 417 -11.29 15.41 12.13
C SER A 417 -10.02 15.41 13.01
N SER A 418 -9.19 14.35 12.95
CA SER A 418 -7.87 14.29 13.59
C SER A 418 -6.83 15.22 12.94
N ILE A 419 -6.99 15.54 11.64
CA ILE A 419 -6.00 16.26 10.85
C ILE A 419 -6.42 17.73 10.68
N ASN A 420 -5.88 18.60 11.53
CA ASN A 420 -6.16 20.04 11.55
C ASN A 420 -5.89 20.78 10.22
N ASN A 421 -4.96 20.29 9.39
CA ASN A 421 -4.65 20.87 8.09
C ASN A 421 -4.07 19.79 7.17
N PHE A 422 -4.94 19.16 6.39
CA PHE A 422 -4.60 18.10 5.44
C PHE A 422 -3.69 18.64 4.34
N VAL A 423 -2.56 17.98 4.10
CA VAL A 423 -1.67 18.31 2.98
C VAL A 423 -2.18 17.55 1.75
N GLY A 424 -2.54 18.30 0.70
CA GLY A 424 -3.02 17.74 -0.55
C GLY A 424 -2.07 16.71 -1.14
N ILE A 425 -2.64 15.64 -1.70
CA ILE A 425 -1.92 14.61 -2.45
C ILE A 425 -1.27 15.30 -3.66
N SER A 426 -0.03 14.92 -3.94
CA SER A 426 0.74 15.41 -5.08
C SER A 426 0.15 14.93 -6.43
N ASP A 427 0.91 15.06 -7.52
CA ASP A 427 0.48 14.57 -8.81
C ASP A 427 0.28 13.05 -8.76
N PHE A 428 -0.91 12.60 -9.15
CA PHE A 428 -1.43 11.26 -8.91
C PHE A 428 -1.49 10.46 -10.23
N GLY A 429 -0.71 9.38 -10.27
CA GLY A 429 -0.58 8.48 -11.43
C GLY A 429 -1.12 7.08 -11.21
N GLY A 430 -1.44 6.73 -9.96
CA GLY A 430 -2.12 5.49 -9.59
C GLY A 430 -3.64 5.58 -9.78
N GLY A 431 -4.39 4.62 -9.21
CA GLY A 431 -5.86 4.65 -9.21
C GLY A 431 -6.42 4.62 -7.79
N ILE A 432 -7.62 5.13 -7.56
CA ILE A 432 -8.28 4.99 -6.25
C ILE A 432 -9.76 4.67 -6.39
N ASP A 433 -10.21 3.70 -5.60
CA ASP A 433 -11.60 3.26 -5.55
C ASP A 433 -12.15 3.35 -4.12
N GLY A 434 -12.99 4.36 -3.87
CA GLY A 434 -13.60 4.60 -2.56
C GLY A 434 -14.70 3.61 -2.16
N GLN A 435 -15.12 2.70 -3.04
CA GLN A 435 -16.20 1.73 -2.79
C GLN A 435 -17.54 2.32 -2.28
N ASN A 436 -17.80 3.61 -2.53
CA ASN A 436 -18.91 4.43 -2.03
C ASN A 436 -18.80 4.81 -0.54
N TYR A 437 -17.65 4.59 0.10
CA TYR A 437 -17.31 5.14 1.41
C TYR A 437 -16.98 6.64 1.36
N THR A 438 -16.99 7.23 2.54
CA THR A 438 -16.94 8.66 2.80
C THR A 438 -15.61 9.06 3.41
N VAL A 439 -15.06 10.20 3.00
CA VAL A 439 -13.97 10.92 3.66
C VAL A 439 -14.57 12.19 4.25
N SER A 440 -14.77 12.21 5.56
CA SER A 440 -15.52 13.25 6.28
C SER A 440 -14.60 14.27 6.93
N ASN A 441 -15.07 15.51 7.10
CA ASN A 441 -14.45 16.57 7.91
C ASN A 441 -13.03 17.00 7.48
N LEU A 442 -12.62 16.67 6.25
CA LEU A 442 -11.30 17.02 5.72
C LEU A 442 -11.14 18.54 5.66
N THR A 443 -10.12 19.07 6.35
CA THR A 443 -9.85 20.51 6.44
C THR A 443 -8.52 20.87 5.78
N MET A 444 -8.51 21.85 4.87
CA MET A 444 -7.32 22.39 4.22
C MET A 444 -7.33 23.92 4.30
N ASN A 445 -6.34 24.55 4.95
CA ASN A 445 -6.36 25.99 5.25
C ASN A 445 -5.05 26.69 4.85
N TYR A 446 -5.04 27.27 3.65
CA TYR A 446 -3.87 27.88 3.00
C TYR A 446 -4.14 29.31 2.47
N PRO A 447 -4.60 30.27 3.29
CA PRO A 447 -5.07 31.59 2.83
C PRO A 447 -3.98 32.53 2.30
N GLY A 448 -2.72 32.31 2.70
CA GLY A 448 -1.56 33.12 2.28
C GLY A 448 -0.65 32.40 1.26
N ASP A 449 -1.04 31.22 0.80
CA ASP A 449 -0.23 30.40 -0.11
C ASP A 449 -0.61 30.70 -1.57
N ASN A 450 0.38 31.12 -2.37
CA ASN A 450 0.22 31.43 -3.79
C ASN A 450 0.72 30.32 -4.73
N SER A 451 1.05 29.13 -4.20
CA SER A 451 1.42 27.99 -5.02
C SER A 451 0.25 27.51 -5.89
N TYR A 452 0.58 26.89 -7.01
CA TYR A 452 -0.38 26.46 -8.03
C TYR A 452 -1.01 25.09 -7.74
N ASN A 453 -0.86 24.51 -6.55
CA ASN A 453 -1.38 23.16 -6.28
C ASN A 453 -1.90 23.06 -4.83
N ARG A 454 -3.17 23.46 -4.65
CA ARG A 454 -3.91 23.44 -3.38
C ARG A 454 -5.33 22.93 -3.62
N SER A 455 -5.41 21.61 -3.70
CA SER A 455 -6.58 20.75 -3.90
C SER A 455 -6.29 19.40 -3.23
N ILE A 456 -7.29 18.52 -3.05
CA ILE A 456 -7.09 17.21 -2.40
C ILE A 456 -6.09 16.34 -3.19
N PHE A 457 -6.13 16.38 -4.52
CA PHE A 457 -5.17 15.80 -5.46
C PHE A 457 -4.51 16.89 -6.30
N GLY A 458 -3.28 16.66 -6.74
CA GLY A 458 -2.55 17.53 -7.67
C GLY A 458 -3.05 17.40 -9.11
N ASN A 459 -2.17 17.01 -10.02
CA ASN A 459 -2.55 16.62 -11.36
C ASN A 459 -2.93 15.13 -11.39
N ILE A 460 -4.15 14.79 -11.83
CA ILE A 460 -4.55 13.41 -12.15
C ILE A 460 -4.08 13.10 -13.57
N ALA A 461 -3.25 12.07 -13.73
CA ALA A 461 -2.64 11.72 -15.00
C ALA A 461 -3.62 11.09 -16.03
N GLY A 462 -3.22 11.07 -17.30
CA GLY A 462 -3.97 10.39 -18.35
C GLY A 462 -4.09 8.88 -18.09
N GLY A 463 -5.29 8.31 -18.22
CA GLY A 463 -5.56 6.89 -17.97
C GLY A 463 -5.83 6.51 -16.51
N VAL A 464 -5.59 7.42 -15.56
CA VAL A 464 -5.94 7.24 -14.14
C VAL A 464 -7.45 7.19 -13.93
N VAL A 465 -7.90 6.41 -12.95
CA VAL A 465 -9.28 6.40 -12.46
C VAL A 465 -9.34 6.71 -10.97
N VAL A 466 -10.05 7.79 -10.62
CA VAL A 466 -10.44 8.18 -9.26
C VAL A 466 -11.95 8.00 -9.16
N ARG A 467 -12.43 7.10 -8.28
CA ARG A 467 -13.86 6.76 -8.28
C ARG A 467 -14.48 6.39 -6.95
N ARG A 468 -15.83 6.46 -6.92
CA ARG A 468 -16.67 5.96 -5.81
C ARG A 468 -16.28 6.56 -4.45
N LEU A 469 -15.86 7.83 -4.44
CA LEU A 469 -15.41 8.56 -3.24
C LEU A 469 -16.42 9.64 -2.88
N LYS A 470 -16.72 9.81 -1.58
CA LYS A 470 -17.60 10.87 -1.10
C LYS A 470 -16.85 11.75 -0.11
N PHE A 471 -16.57 13.00 -0.45
CA PHE A 471 -16.04 13.96 0.52
C PHE A 471 -17.22 14.70 1.14
N VAL A 472 -17.40 14.58 2.46
CA VAL A 472 -18.52 15.17 3.21
C VAL A 472 -17.97 16.15 4.24
N ASN A 473 -18.57 17.34 4.34
CA ASN A 473 -18.10 18.41 5.21
C ASN A 473 -16.62 18.78 4.93
N LEU A 474 -16.26 18.87 3.65
CA LEU A 474 -14.99 19.41 3.19
C LEU A 474 -14.90 20.89 3.57
N ASN A 475 -13.83 21.31 4.25
CA ASN A 475 -13.59 22.72 4.58
C ASN A 475 -12.25 23.16 4.00
N MET A 476 -12.28 23.89 2.89
CA MET A 476 -11.09 24.34 2.19
C MET A 476 -10.98 25.86 2.15
N THR A 477 -9.81 26.39 2.48
CA THR A 477 -9.40 27.75 2.15
C THR A 477 -8.14 27.74 1.29
N CYS A 478 -8.19 28.31 0.09
CA CYS A 478 -7.07 28.40 -0.85
C CYS A 478 -6.76 29.86 -1.21
N GLY A 479 -5.51 30.27 -0.97
CA GLY A 479 -5.02 31.63 -1.15
C GLY A 479 -4.47 31.96 -2.54
N SER A 480 -4.55 31.00 -3.48
CA SER A 480 -4.01 31.13 -4.83
C SER A 480 -4.99 31.79 -5.80
N THR A 481 -4.52 32.14 -7.01
CA THR A 481 -5.38 32.62 -8.11
C THR A 481 -6.11 31.48 -8.83
N TYR A 482 -5.65 30.25 -8.62
CA TYR A 482 -6.20 29.00 -9.15
C TYR A 482 -6.49 28.06 -7.97
N CYS A 483 -7.73 27.64 -7.78
CA CYS A 483 -8.13 26.85 -6.61
C CYS A 483 -9.22 25.82 -6.98
N ALA A 484 -9.12 24.61 -6.45
CA ALA A 484 -10.20 23.62 -6.56
C ALA A 484 -10.31 22.72 -5.34
N GLY A 485 -11.51 22.17 -5.09
CA GLY A 485 -11.74 21.24 -4.00
C GLY A 485 -11.02 19.90 -4.20
N LEU A 486 -11.28 19.22 -5.33
CA LEU A 486 -10.80 17.85 -5.52
C LEU A 486 -9.43 17.75 -6.22
N VAL A 487 -9.26 18.36 -7.40
CA VAL A 487 -8.10 18.14 -8.27
C VAL A 487 -7.63 19.45 -8.91
N PHE A 488 -6.33 19.63 -9.11
CA PHE A 488 -5.83 20.79 -9.84
C PHE A 488 -6.11 20.63 -11.35
N THR A 489 -5.43 19.67 -11.99
CA THR A 489 -5.67 19.31 -13.40
C THR A 489 -6.18 17.88 -13.48
N ASN A 490 -7.37 17.65 -14.02
CA ASN A 490 -7.84 16.32 -14.37
C ASN A 490 -7.53 16.00 -15.83
N SER A 491 -6.60 15.08 -16.09
CA SER A 491 -6.42 14.43 -17.41
C SER A 491 -6.91 12.97 -17.44
N GLY A 492 -7.36 12.43 -16.31
CA GLY A 492 -7.83 11.05 -16.17
C GLY A 492 -9.36 10.94 -16.17
N THR A 493 -9.87 9.99 -15.38
CA THR A 493 -11.30 9.77 -15.16
C THR A 493 -11.64 9.97 -13.69
N VAL A 494 -12.52 10.92 -13.40
CA VAL A 494 -13.19 11.06 -12.11
C VAL A 494 -14.62 10.56 -12.28
N GLU A 495 -14.99 9.42 -11.68
CA GLU A 495 -16.33 8.85 -11.83
C GLU A 495 -17.00 8.52 -10.49
N LYS A 496 -18.30 8.77 -10.34
CA LYS A 496 -19.05 8.43 -9.11
C LYS A 496 -18.46 9.08 -7.85
N VAL A 497 -18.08 10.36 -7.96
CA VAL A 497 -17.51 11.12 -6.84
C VAL A 497 -18.50 12.17 -6.36
N PHE A 498 -18.63 12.32 -5.04
CA PHE A 498 -19.46 13.31 -4.37
C PHE A 498 -18.58 14.27 -3.58
N LEU A 499 -18.84 15.58 -3.66
CA LEU A 499 -18.22 16.61 -2.82
C LEU A 499 -19.31 17.43 -2.11
N SER A 500 -19.24 17.58 -0.80
CA SER A 500 -20.01 18.59 -0.06
C SER A 500 -19.21 19.31 1.01
N GLY A 501 -19.60 20.55 1.30
CA GLY A 501 -18.94 21.43 2.27
C GLY A 501 -18.68 22.84 1.73
N THR A 502 -17.68 23.52 2.29
CA THR A 502 -17.38 24.93 2.03
C THR A 502 -15.99 25.09 1.41
N LEU A 503 -15.93 25.82 0.28
CA LEU A 503 -14.72 26.21 -0.43
C LEU A 503 -14.57 27.73 -0.39
N ASN A 504 -13.52 28.23 0.26
CA ASN A 504 -13.24 29.64 0.44
C ASN A 504 -11.97 30.05 -0.31
N PHE A 505 -12.15 30.69 -1.46
CA PHE A 505 -11.09 31.04 -2.41
C PHE A 505 -10.98 32.57 -2.57
N PRO A 506 -10.60 33.31 -1.50
CA PRO A 506 -10.69 34.77 -1.43
C PRO A 506 -9.74 35.51 -2.39
N ASN A 507 -8.76 34.81 -2.97
CA ASN A 507 -7.81 35.35 -3.95
C ASN A 507 -8.01 34.78 -5.36
N CYS A 508 -8.99 33.89 -5.59
CA CYS A 508 -9.14 33.22 -6.87
C CYS A 508 -9.68 34.17 -7.95
N THR A 509 -8.76 34.65 -8.80
CA THR A 509 -8.99 35.58 -9.90
C THR A 509 -8.73 34.97 -11.28
N SER A 510 -8.51 33.66 -11.38
CA SER A 510 -8.25 32.97 -12.65
C SER A 510 -9.23 31.82 -12.89
N GLN A 511 -9.02 30.64 -12.31
CA GLN A 511 -9.89 29.47 -12.49
C GLN A 511 -10.21 28.84 -11.12
N CYS A 512 -11.50 28.74 -10.81
CA CYS A 512 -12.00 28.29 -9.51
C CYS A 512 -12.99 27.12 -9.70
N GLY A 513 -12.62 25.92 -9.28
CA GLY A 513 -13.44 24.71 -9.45
C GLY A 513 -13.98 24.14 -8.14
N GLY A 514 -15.15 23.51 -8.16
CA GLY A 514 -15.51 22.58 -7.09
C GLY A 514 -14.71 21.28 -7.21
N PHE A 515 -14.77 20.63 -8.37
CA PHE A 515 -13.93 19.47 -8.68
C PHE A 515 -12.55 19.91 -9.18
N ALA A 516 -12.47 20.61 -10.31
CA ALA A 516 -11.23 20.80 -11.07
C ALA A 516 -10.92 22.27 -11.41
N VAL A 517 -9.66 22.71 -11.30
CA VAL A 517 -9.24 23.99 -11.91
C VAL A 517 -9.28 23.84 -13.43
N TYR A 518 -8.64 22.78 -13.94
CA TYR A 518 -8.61 22.41 -15.35
C TYR A 518 -9.13 20.99 -15.56
N ASN A 519 -10.07 20.81 -16.50
CA ASN A 519 -10.55 19.49 -16.92
C ASN A 519 -10.27 19.22 -18.41
N SER A 520 -9.26 18.40 -18.68
CA SER A 520 -8.98 17.78 -20.00
C SER A 520 -9.40 16.31 -20.06
N GLY A 521 -9.67 15.68 -18.91
CA GLY A 521 -10.16 14.32 -18.76
C GLY A 521 -11.68 14.20 -18.69
N THR A 522 -12.17 13.08 -18.15
CA THR A 522 -13.59 12.82 -17.96
C THR A 522 -13.99 13.04 -16.49
N ILE A 523 -15.11 13.74 -16.26
CA ILE A 523 -15.81 13.79 -14.97
C ILE A 523 -17.23 13.26 -15.20
N SER A 524 -17.60 12.14 -14.58
CA SER A 524 -18.89 11.51 -14.84
C SER A 524 -19.61 10.98 -13.59
N GLN A 525 -20.94 10.90 -13.65
CA GLN A 525 -21.77 10.39 -12.53
C GLN A 525 -21.43 11.05 -11.19
N SER A 526 -21.05 12.32 -11.20
CA SER A 526 -20.45 13.01 -10.04
C SER A 526 -21.28 14.21 -9.58
N ILE A 527 -21.17 14.53 -8.30
CA ILE A 527 -22.04 15.46 -7.57
C ILE A 527 -21.20 16.49 -6.82
N ALA A 528 -21.56 17.77 -6.93
CA ALA A 528 -21.03 18.81 -6.06
C ALA A 528 -22.18 19.55 -5.33
N ASP A 529 -22.22 19.46 -4.01
CA ASP A 529 -23.13 20.18 -3.12
C ASP A 529 -22.35 21.13 -2.22
N LEU A 530 -21.90 22.25 -2.80
CA LEU A 530 -20.81 23.07 -2.26
C LEU A 530 -21.24 24.52 -2.06
N GLU A 531 -20.78 25.13 -0.96
CA GLU A 531 -20.73 26.58 -0.81
C GLU A 531 -19.35 27.08 -1.29
N MET A 532 -19.29 27.69 -2.47
CA MET A 532 -18.05 28.18 -3.05
C MET A 532 -17.98 29.72 -3.03
N ASN A 533 -17.17 30.26 -2.13
CA ASN A 533 -16.91 31.69 -1.98
C ASN A 533 -15.66 32.05 -2.78
N VAL A 534 -15.77 32.91 -3.80
CA VAL A 534 -14.68 33.27 -4.72
C VAL A 534 -14.47 34.78 -4.80
N ARG A 535 -13.26 35.19 -5.18
CA ARG A 535 -13.01 36.62 -5.45
C ARG A 535 -13.80 37.09 -6.66
N GLY A 536 -13.53 36.50 -7.82
CA GLY A 536 -14.22 36.81 -9.07
C GLY A 536 -13.41 36.49 -10.32
N SER A 537 -13.79 35.42 -11.03
CA SER A 537 -13.22 35.03 -12.33
C SER A 537 -14.04 33.89 -12.97
N TYR A 538 -13.41 32.97 -13.72
CA TYR A 538 -14.03 31.73 -14.21
C TYR A 538 -14.27 30.76 -13.04
N ALA A 539 -15.54 30.56 -12.69
CA ALA A 539 -15.92 29.69 -11.58
C ALA A 539 -17.06 28.73 -11.92
N GLY A 540 -16.93 27.47 -11.50
CA GLY A 540 -17.97 26.45 -11.64
C GLY A 540 -17.82 25.32 -10.64
N LEU A 541 -18.93 24.75 -10.16
CA LEU A 541 -18.91 23.72 -9.12
C LEU A 541 -18.39 22.36 -9.60
N ILE A 542 -18.32 22.11 -10.91
CA ILE A 542 -17.50 21.04 -11.48
C ILE A 542 -16.14 21.61 -11.87
N ALA A 543 -16.07 22.46 -12.89
CA ALA A 543 -14.79 22.94 -13.43
C ALA A 543 -14.70 24.48 -13.45
N GLY A 544 -13.55 25.02 -13.05
CA GLY A 544 -13.20 26.42 -13.31
C GLY A 544 -13.03 26.66 -14.81
N HIS A 545 -12.21 25.83 -15.45
CA HIS A 545 -12.03 25.78 -16.90
C HIS A 545 -12.03 24.33 -17.39
N GLN A 546 -12.84 24.03 -18.39
CA GLN A 546 -12.83 22.74 -19.07
C GLN A 546 -12.19 22.88 -20.45
N THR A 547 -11.05 22.22 -20.64
CA THR A 547 -10.10 22.38 -21.77
C THR A 547 -10.08 21.11 -22.62
N GLY A 548 -11.18 20.80 -23.31
CA GLY A 548 -11.34 19.59 -24.13
C GLY A 548 -11.78 18.31 -23.40
N GLY A 549 -11.98 18.33 -22.08
CA GLY A 549 -12.50 17.19 -21.33
C GLY A 549 -13.95 16.81 -21.64
N ASN A 550 -14.53 15.87 -20.89
CA ASN A 550 -15.96 15.57 -20.94
C ASN A 550 -16.57 15.65 -19.54
N ILE A 551 -17.80 16.17 -19.45
CA ILE A 551 -18.62 16.19 -18.22
C ILE A 551 -19.96 15.53 -18.54
N ASN A 552 -20.26 14.38 -17.93
CA ASN A 552 -21.47 13.62 -18.29
C ASN A 552 -22.18 12.93 -17.13
N ASN A 553 -23.51 13.03 -17.10
CA ASN A 553 -24.34 12.52 -16.01
C ASN A 553 -23.98 13.12 -14.63
N CYS A 554 -23.66 14.42 -14.57
CA CYS A 554 -23.25 15.10 -13.33
C CYS A 554 -24.33 16.07 -12.84
N TYR A 555 -24.33 16.40 -11.55
CA TYR A 555 -25.16 17.49 -11.06
C TYR A 555 -24.56 18.33 -9.94
N THR A 556 -25.03 19.59 -9.86
CA THR A 556 -24.56 20.54 -8.84
C THR A 556 -25.68 21.22 -8.07
N THR A 557 -25.38 21.49 -6.81
CA THR A 557 -26.25 22.08 -5.78
C THR A 557 -25.36 22.91 -4.83
N GLY A 558 -25.98 23.65 -3.92
CA GLY A 558 -25.28 24.64 -3.08
C GLY A 558 -25.23 26.03 -3.73
N THR A 559 -24.17 26.80 -3.46
CA THR A 559 -24.09 28.22 -3.85
C THR A 559 -22.70 28.64 -4.34
N ILE A 560 -22.66 29.64 -5.22
CA ILE A 560 -21.43 30.34 -5.62
C ILE A 560 -21.58 31.82 -5.28
N ASN A 561 -20.70 32.35 -4.43
CA ASN A 561 -20.72 33.75 -4.01
C ASN A 561 -19.46 34.45 -4.50
N ALA A 562 -19.60 35.41 -5.42
CA ALA A 562 -18.47 36.17 -5.96
C ALA A 562 -18.36 37.57 -5.34
N SER A 563 -17.21 37.93 -4.78
CA SER A 563 -17.07 39.22 -4.08
C SER A 563 -16.90 40.44 -5.01
N THR A 564 -16.42 40.26 -6.24
CA THR A 564 -16.10 41.37 -7.17
C THR A 564 -16.63 41.18 -8.61
N GLY A 565 -17.71 40.43 -8.81
CA GLY A 565 -18.17 40.01 -10.15
C GLY A 565 -17.37 38.82 -10.69
N GLY A 566 -17.63 38.37 -11.92
CA GLY A 566 -16.98 37.19 -12.50
C GLY A 566 -17.80 36.51 -13.60
N THR A 567 -17.19 35.51 -14.25
CA THR A 567 -17.78 34.69 -15.32
C THR A 567 -18.10 33.30 -14.77
N ILE A 568 -19.35 33.08 -14.39
CA ILE A 568 -19.72 31.96 -13.49
C ILE A 568 -20.82 31.10 -14.11
N GLY A 569 -20.67 29.78 -14.01
CA GLY A 569 -21.71 28.81 -14.36
C GLY A 569 -21.92 27.81 -13.22
N GLY A 570 -23.13 27.27 -13.09
CA GLY A 570 -23.43 26.29 -12.03
C GLY A 570 -22.65 24.97 -12.18
N LEU A 571 -22.20 24.62 -13.39
CA LEU A 571 -21.32 23.48 -13.67
C LEU A 571 -19.90 23.94 -14.01
N VAL A 572 -19.76 24.84 -14.99
CA VAL A 572 -18.47 25.20 -15.61
C VAL A 572 -18.31 26.72 -15.69
N GLY A 573 -17.14 27.24 -15.31
CA GLY A 573 -16.81 28.67 -15.46
C GLY A 573 -16.57 29.04 -16.93
N LEU A 574 -15.51 28.46 -17.52
CA LEU A 574 -15.15 28.60 -18.94
C LEU A 574 -15.18 27.24 -19.63
N ASN A 575 -15.81 27.15 -20.80
CA ASN A 575 -15.86 25.95 -21.63
C ASN A 575 -15.11 26.18 -22.96
N GLU A 576 -14.04 25.43 -23.21
CA GLU A 576 -13.19 25.57 -24.39
C GLU A 576 -12.82 24.21 -25.02
N SER A 577 -13.04 24.06 -26.33
CA SER A 577 -12.77 22.83 -27.10
C SER A 577 -11.47 22.85 -27.92
N GLN A 578 -10.51 23.73 -27.63
CA GLN A 578 -9.39 24.07 -28.56
C GLN A 578 -8.61 22.85 -29.11
N PHE A 579 -8.54 21.75 -28.34
CA PHE A 579 -7.82 20.51 -28.70
C PHE A 579 -8.73 19.34 -29.12
N GLY A 580 -10.02 19.60 -29.33
CA GLY A 580 -11.05 18.60 -29.60
C GLY A 580 -11.63 18.02 -28.31
N GLY A 581 -12.97 18.00 -28.21
CA GLY A 581 -13.72 17.57 -27.03
C GLY A 581 -14.45 18.73 -26.37
N GLY A 582 -14.57 18.70 -25.05
CA GLY A 582 -15.20 19.76 -24.27
C GLY A 582 -16.71 19.62 -24.09
N ASN A 583 -17.22 18.39 -24.15
CA ASN A 583 -18.65 18.11 -24.21
C ASN A 583 -19.26 18.02 -22.81
N VAL A 584 -20.39 18.71 -22.62
CA VAL A 584 -21.19 18.64 -21.39
C VAL A 584 -22.53 17.99 -21.74
N SER A 585 -22.87 16.87 -21.08
CA SER A 585 -24.08 16.10 -21.44
C SER A 585 -24.83 15.51 -20.25
N ASN A 586 -26.15 15.34 -20.41
CA ASN A 586 -27.04 14.69 -19.43
C ASN A 586 -26.85 15.19 -17.98
N SER A 587 -26.63 16.49 -17.80
CA SER A 587 -26.19 17.06 -16.52
C SER A 587 -27.08 18.24 -16.11
N TYR A 588 -27.17 18.52 -14.80
CA TYR A 588 -28.03 19.60 -14.32
C TYR A 588 -27.45 20.42 -13.16
N SER A 589 -27.97 21.63 -12.97
CA SER A 589 -27.65 22.48 -11.81
C SER A 589 -28.90 22.99 -11.11
N ARG A 590 -28.86 23.06 -9.79
CA ARG A 590 -29.75 23.90 -8.97
C ARG A 590 -28.97 24.95 -8.16
N ALA A 591 -27.69 25.17 -8.47
CA ALA A 591 -26.81 26.05 -7.71
C ALA A 591 -27.25 27.53 -7.78
N VAL A 592 -27.23 28.21 -6.64
CA VAL A 592 -27.56 29.64 -6.53
C VAL A 592 -26.30 30.47 -6.73
N ILE A 593 -26.31 31.42 -7.67
CA ILE A 593 -25.13 32.24 -8.00
C ILE A 593 -25.39 33.70 -7.62
N THR A 594 -24.61 34.24 -6.67
CA THR A 594 -24.76 35.61 -6.15
C THR A 594 -23.60 36.53 -6.55
N ASN A 595 -23.89 37.84 -6.66
CA ASN A 595 -22.89 38.91 -6.84
C ASN A 595 -21.95 38.77 -8.07
N SER A 596 -22.47 38.18 -9.16
CA SER A 596 -21.74 37.87 -10.39
C SER A 596 -22.07 38.83 -11.55
N SER A 597 -21.19 38.94 -12.56
CA SER A 597 -21.34 39.91 -13.67
C SER A 597 -21.71 39.28 -15.02
N THR A 598 -21.09 38.15 -15.39
CA THR A 598 -21.39 37.37 -16.58
C THR A 598 -21.75 35.97 -16.11
N THR A 599 -22.98 35.50 -16.33
CA THR A 599 -23.45 34.29 -15.60
C THR A 599 -24.54 33.54 -16.35
N GLY A 600 -24.24 32.28 -16.67
CA GLY A 600 -25.23 31.30 -17.08
C GLY A 600 -25.64 30.42 -15.91
N ALA A 601 -26.78 29.75 -16.04
CA ALA A 601 -27.21 28.75 -15.06
C ALA A 601 -26.25 27.55 -14.98
N LEU A 602 -25.62 27.19 -16.11
CA LEU A 602 -24.73 26.03 -16.23
C LEU A 602 -23.31 26.41 -16.60
N ILE A 603 -23.13 27.26 -17.61
CA ILE A 603 -21.83 27.63 -18.17
C ILE A 603 -21.64 29.15 -18.05
N GLY A 604 -20.51 29.61 -17.52
CA GLY A 604 -20.20 31.04 -17.43
C GLY A 604 -19.95 31.64 -18.80
N TRP A 605 -19.05 31.03 -19.58
CA TRP A 605 -18.74 31.40 -20.96
C TRP A 605 -18.47 30.15 -21.81
N GLU A 606 -19.19 30.05 -22.93
CA GLU A 606 -18.97 29.08 -24.00
C GLU A 606 -18.06 29.71 -25.09
N TYR A 607 -16.83 29.21 -25.24
CA TYR A 607 -15.79 29.86 -26.06
C TYR A 607 -15.65 29.26 -27.47
N GLN A 608 -15.58 27.93 -27.61
CA GLN A 608 -15.44 27.26 -28.91
C GLN A 608 -16.02 25.85 -28.87
N GLY A 609 -16.75 25.48 -29.93
CA GLY A 609 -16.72 24.15 -30.55
C GLY A 609 -17.20 22.93 -29.74
N SER A 610 -17.80 23.12 -28.56
CA SER A 610 -18.30 22.02 -27.73
C SER A 610 -19.60 21.39 -28.25
N THR A 611 -19.90 20.17 -27.78
CA THR A 611 -21.26 19.60 -27.88
C THR A 611 -21.97 19.67 -26.53
N LEU A 612 -23.05 20.45 -26.46
CA LEU A 612 -23.87 20.65 -25.26
C LEU A 612 -25.23 19.96 -25.45
N ASN A 613 -25.51 18.88 -24.70
CA ASN A 613 -26.69 18.02 -24.92
C ASN A 613 -27.43 17.67 -23.62
N ASN A 614 -28.77 17.69 -23.64
CA ASN A 614 -29.63 17.24 -22.53
C ASN A 614 -29.23 17.87 -21.18
N LEU A 615 -28.92 19.17 -21.20
CA LEU A 615 -28.51 19.96 -20.06
C LEU A 615 -29.71 20.70 -19.47
N TYR A 616 -29.87 20.69 -18.15
CA TYR A 616 -31.06 21.21 -17.45
C TYR A 616 -30.69 22.07 -16.26
N TRP A 617 -31.56 23.01 -15.86
CA TRP A 617 -31.40 23.72 -14.59
C TRP A 617 -32.74 24.16 -14.00
N ASP A 618 -32.75 24.33 -12.69
CA ASP A 618 -33.86 24.99 -12.03
C ASP A 618 -33.72 26.51 -12.19
N ALA A 619 -34.49 27.08 -13.12
CA ALA A 619 -34.52 28.51 -13.40
C ALA A 619 -35.15 29.33 -12.26
N THR A 620 -35.92 28.68 -11.37
CA THR A 620 -36.57 29.32 -10.22
C THR A 620 -35.59 29.45 -9.04
N VAL A 621 -34.85 28.38 -8.73
CA VAL A 621 -33.87 28.34 -7.63
C VAL A 621 -32.60 29.12 -8.00
N SER A 622 -32.05 28.91 -9.20
CA SER A 622 -30.84 29.64 -9.65
C SER A 622 -31.08 31.12 -9.91
N GLY A 623 -32.34 31.51 -10.20
CA GLY A 623 -32.72 32.83 -10.66
C GLY A 623 -32.20 33.18 -12.07
N ARG A 624 -31.79 32.19 -12.87
CA ARG A 624 -31.18 32.39 -14.19
C ARG A 624 -32.05 31.82 -15.32
N ALA A 625 -32.35 32.66 -16.30
CA ALA A 625 -33.12 32.27 -17.50
C ALA A 625 -32.25 31.74 -18.65
N ASN A 626 -30.94 32.02 -18.64
CA ASN A 626 -30.01 31.62 -19.70
C ASN A 626 -29.14 30.44 -19.26
N MET A 627 -28.92 29.48 -20.16
CA MET A 627 -28.01 28.35 -19.90
C MET A 627 -26.55 28.82 -19.76
N CYS A 628 -26.15 29.73 -20.65
CA CYS A 628 -24.80 30.29 -20.76
C CYS A 628 -24.81 31.80 -20.44
N GLY A 629 -23.70 32.31 -19.88
CA GLY A 629 -23.55 33.74 -19.57
C GLY A 629 -23.04 34.58 -20.75
N ASP A 630 -22.18 33.98 -21.58
CA ASP A 630 -21.66 34.53 -22.83
C ASP A 630 -21.41 33.38 -23.84
N GLU A 631 -21.50 33.70 -25.12
CA GLU A 631 -21.23 32.85 -26.29
C GLU A 631 -20.46 33.70 -27.32
N SER A 632 -19.18 33.42 -27.52
CA SER A 632 -18.36 34.15 -28.49
C SER A 632 -17.29 33.25 -29.11
N TYR A 633 -16.43 33.77 -30.00
CA TYR A 633 -15.33 33.06 -30.68
C TYR A 633 -15.62 31.74 -31.42
N GLY A 634 -16.89 31.34 -31.57
CA GLY A 634 -17.30 30.07 -32.18
C GLY A 634 -17.91 29.08 -31.19
N GLY A 635 -18.13 29.49 -29.94
CA GLY A 635 -19.04 28.83 -29.01
C GLY A 635 -20.45 28.75 -29.57
N SER A 636 -21.13 27.63 -29.31
CA SER A 636 -22.51 27.38 -29.75
C SER A 636 -23.14 26.23 -28.96
N GLY A 637 -24.46 26.03 -29.11
CA GLY A 637 -25.18 24.92 -28.49
C GLY A 637 -25.86 25.29 -27.17
N CYS A 638 -25.71 26.53 -26.67
CA CYS A 638 -26.48 26.99 -25.54
C CYS A 638 -27.95 27.16 -25.92
N THR A 639 -28.85 26.53 -25.16
CA THR A 639 -30.29 26.57 -25.41
C THR A 639 -31.07 26.84 -24.13
N ASN A 640 -31.97 27.82 -24.19
CA ASN A 640 -32.80 28.21 -23.05
C ASN A 640 -34.03 27.28 -22.84
N ALA A 641 -34.25 26.32 -23.74
CA ALA A 641 -35.43 25.45 -23.72
C ALA A 641 -35.53 24.52 -22.49
N ASN A 642 -34.38 24.21 -21.87
CA ASN A 642 -34.28 23.28 -20.74
C ASN A 642 -34.16 23.98 -19.37
N GLY A 643 -34.40 25.29 -19.32
CA GLY A 643 -34.57 26.02 -18.07
C GLY A 643 -35.95 25.75 -17.49
N LEU A 644 -36.02 24.83 -16.53
CA LEU A 644 -37.27 24.31 -15.98
C LEU A 644 -37.62 24.99 -14.65
N THR A 645 -38.91 25.01 -14.30
CA THR A 645 -39.35 25.36 -12.95
C THR A 645 -39.07 24.22 -11.98
N THR A 646 -39.01 24.52 -10.67
CA THR A 646 -38.86 23.53 -9.60
C THR A 646 -39.85 22.37 -9.69
N ALA A 647 -41.10 22.61 -10.11
CA ALA A 647 -42.08 21.54 -10.26
C ALA A 647 -41.77 20.62 -11.46
N GLN A 648 -41.29 21.19 -12.58
CA GLN A 648 -40.93 20.43 -13.78
C GLN A 648 -39.63 19.63 -13.60
N MET A 649 -38.65 20.19 -12.89
CA MET A 649 -37.42 19.48 -12.50
C MET A 649 -37.68 18.24 -11.64
N LYS A 650 -38.87 18.10 -11.02
CA LYS A 650 -39.26 16.95 -10.21
C LYS A 650 -40.13 15.93 -10.96
N SER A 651 -40.19 15.99 -12.29
CA SER A 651 -40.87 14.99 -13.14
C SER A 651 -39.91 14.43 -14.20
N ALA A 652 -39.77 13.10 -14.24
CA ALA A 652 -38.88 12.39 -15.16
C ALA A 652 -39.15 12.69 -16.64
N GLU A 653 -40.42 12.95 -17.00
CA GLU A 653 -40.85 13.13 -18.40
C GLU A 653 -40.20 14.32 -19.12
N ASN A 654 -39.67 15.30 -18.36
CA ASN A 654 -39.00 16.48 -18.92
C ASN A 654 -37.54 16.21 -19.32
N TYR A 655 -36.96 15.10 -18.88
CA TYR A 655 -35.55 14.74 -19.08
C TYR A 655 -35.38 13.81 -20.30
N VAL A 656 -35.38 14.43 -21.49
CA VAL A 656 -35.35 13.72 -22.77
C VAL A 656 -34.03 12.97 -22.93
N GLY A 657 -34.12 11.66 -23.20
CA GLY A 657 -32.96 10.80 -23.45
C GLY A 657 -32.14 10.43 -22.21
N TRP A 658 -32.64 10.71 -21.00
CA TRP A 658 -32.01 10.27 -19.76
C TRP A 658 -32.37 8.82 -19.43
N ASP A 659 -31.40 8.07 -18.90
CA ASP A 659 -31.59 6.70 -18.42
C ASP A 659 -31.98 6.71 -16.93
N PHE A 660 -33.27 6.54 -16.66
CA PHE A 660 -33.82 6.38 -15.30
C PHE A 660 -33.88 4.92 -14.81
N ASP A 661 -33.46 3.97 -15.64
CA ASP A 661 -33.41 2.55 -15.26
C ASP A 661 -32.07 2.21 -14.61
N THR A 662 -30.95 2.77 -15.10
CA THR A 662 -29.58 2.38 -14.67
C THR A 662 -28.70 3.51 -14.13
N ILE A 663 -28.94 4.78 -14.52
CA ILE A 663 -28.09 5.92 -14.11
C ILE A 663 -28.79 6.80 -13.09
N TRP A 664 -29.98 7.29 -13.45
CA TRP A 664 -30.75 8.24 -12.67
C TRP A 664 -31.92 7.57 -11.95
N GLY A 665 -32.31 8.09 -10.80
CA GLY A 665 -33.58 7.81 -10.14
C GLY A 665 -34.30 9.12 -9.85
N ILE A 666 -35.60 9.07 -9.59
CA ILE A 666 -36.37 10.21 -9.10
C ILE A 666 -37.39 9.70 -8.07
N ASN A 667 -37.36 10.24 -6.87
CA ASN A 667 -38.23 9.84 -5.76
C ASN A 667 -38.46 11.08 -4.87
N PRO A 668 -39.69 11.47 -4.53
CA PRO A 668 -39.97 12.62 -3.67
C PRO A 668 -39.21 12.65 -2.33
N ALA A 669 -38.82 11.49 -1.79
CA ALA A 669 -38.08 11.35 -0.53
C ALA A 669 -36.56 11.55 -0.68
N LEU A 670 -36.00 11.47 -1.91
CA LEU A 670 -34.57 11.54 -2.16
C LEU A 670 -34.20 12.79 -2.97
N ASN A 671 -33.09 13.45 -2.61
CA ASN A 671 -32.57 14.63 -3.32
C ASN A 671 -33.65 15.72 -3.54
N ASP A 672 -34.51 15.93 -2.53
CA ASP A 672 -35.70 16.80 -2.54
C ASP A 672 -36.70 16.52 -3.70
N GLY A 673 -36.71 15.32 -4.29
CA GLY A 673 -37.53 14.96 -5.44
C GLY A 673 -36.94 15.30 -6.81
N TYR A 674 -35.72 15.83 -6.87
CA TYR A 674 -34.98 16.00 -8.13
C TYR A 674 -34.32 14.68 -8.57
N PRO A 675 -33.95 14.50 -9.86
CA PRO A 675 -33.18 13.35 -10.29
C PRO A 675 -31.89 13.15 -9.46
N TYR A 676 -31.67 11.95 -8.95
CA TYR A 676 -30.46 11.57 -8.20
C TYR A 676 -29.70 10.48 -8.95
N LEU A 677 -28.40 10.34 -8.68
CA LEU A 677 -27.56 9.31 -9.30
C LEU A 677 -27.59 8.04 -8.46
N ARG A 678 -28.19 6.96 -8.99
CA ARG A 678 -28.35 5.68 -8.26
C ARG A 678 -27.02 5.15 -7.73
N ASN A 679 -25.99 5.20 -8.57
CA ASN A 679 -24.68 4.60 -8.31
C ASN A 679 -23.85 5.27 -7.20
N ASN A 680 -24.27 6.43 -6.67
CA ASN A 680 -23.60 7.12 -5.57
C ASN A 680 -24.22 6.80 -4.19
N HIS A 681 -25.27 6.00 -4.14
CA HIS A 681 -25.89 5.54 -2.89
C HIS A 681 -25.50 4.09 -2.58
N ASP A 682 -26.18 3.49 -1.61
CA ASP A 682 -26.11 2.04 -1.38
C ASP A 682 -26.65 1.30 -2.62
N ILE A 683 -25.99 0.20 -2.99
CA ILE A 683 -26.26 -0.61 -4.18
C ILE A 683 -26.74 -2.04 -3.84
N THR A 684 -26.92 -2.34 -2.56
CA THR A 684 -27.33 -3.68 -2.09
C THR A 684 -28.86 -3.80 -2.09
N PRO A 685 -29.46 -4.89 -2.61
CA PRO A 685 -30.90 -5.10 -2.50
C PRO A 685 -31.42 -5.17 -1.05
N PRO A 686 -32.68 -4.81 -0.79
CA PRO A 686 -33.32 -5.02 0.51
C PRO A 686 -33.49 -6.51 0.79
N ASN A 687 -32.93 -6.98 1.90
CA ASN A 687 -32.98 -8.37 2.35
C ASN A 687 -34.18 -8.58 3.28
N TYR A 688 -34.91 -9.68 3.06
CA TYR A 688 -35.94 -10.13 3.99
C TYR A 688 -35.31 -10.53 5.33
N LEU A 689 -35.91 -10.08 6.43
CA LEU A 689 -35.56 -10.45 7.80
C LEU A 689 -36.49 -11.55 8.34
N ASN A 690 -37.77 -11.22 8.51
CA ASN A 690 -38.79 -12.12 9.05
C ASN A 690 -40.20 -11.77 8.54
N ALA A 691 -41.16 -12.66 8.82
CA ALA A 691 -42.57 -12.41 8.66
C ALA A 691 -43.29 -12.82 9.95
N VAL A 692 -44.31 -12.07 10.35
CA VAL A 692 -45.02 -12.24 11.63
C VAL A 692 -46.52 -12.09 11.41
N ALA A 693 -47.33 -13.05 11.86
CA ALA A 693 -48.77 -12.92 11.95
C ALA A 693 -49.13 -12.20 13.26
N VAL A 694 -49.33 -10.89 13.17
CA VAL A 694 -49.62 -10.00 14.32
C VAL A 694 -51.12 -9.85 14.62
N ALA A 695 -51.97 -10.28 13.68
CA ALA A 695 -53.41 -10.43 13.86
C ALA A 695 -53.94 -11.50 12.91
N LYS A 696 -55.16 -11.99 13.15
CA LYS A 696 -55.79 -12.99 12.28
C LYS A 696 -55.96 -12.53 10.84
N ASP A 697 -56.06 -11.23 10.60
CA ASP A 697 -56.22 -10.59 9.30
C ASP A 697 -55.01 -9.75 8.89
N ARG A 698 -53.85 -9.87 9.57
CA ARG A 698 -52.67 -9.04 9.30
C ARG A 698 -51.35 -9.78 9.49
N ILE A 699 -50.51 -9.73 8.47
CA ILE A 699 -49.12 -10.21 8.51
C ILE A 699 -48.19 -9.03 8.27
N GLU A 700 -47.09 -8.96 9.01
CA GLU A 700 -46.01 -7.99 8.81
C GLU A 700 -44.79 -8.70 8.24
N VAL A 701 -44.20 -8.15 7.19
CA VAL A 701 -43.00 -8.68 6.51
C VAL A 701 -41.91 -7.62 6.60
N ASN A 702 -40.84 -7.93 7.34
CA ASN A 702 -39.79 -6.96 7.64
C ASN A 702 -38.56 -7.19 6.75
N PHE A 703 -37.98 -6.09 6.29
CA PHE A 703 -36.74 -6.02 5.51
C PHE A 703 -35.67 -5.24 6.29
N ASP A 704 -34.41 -5.37 5.89
CA ASP A 704 -33.27 -4.65 6.47
C ASP A 704 -33.20 -3.16 6.08
N LYS A 705 -34.10 -2.71 5.20
CA LYS A 705 -34.10 -1.39 4.58
C LYS A 705 -35.52 -0.89 4.31
N ASP A 706 -35.65 0.43 4.35
CA ASP A 706 -36.79 1.19 3.86
C ASP A 706 -37.05 0.94 2.37
N LEU A 707 -38.30 0.66 2.01
CA LEU A 707 -38.68 0.27 0.65
C LEU A 707 -39.22 1.44 -0.16
N ASP A 708 -39.25 1.30 -1.48
CA ASP A 708 -40.04 2.18 -2.35
C ASP A 708 -41.53 1.81 -2.22
N GLY A 709 -42.14 2.16 -1.08
CA GLY A 709 -43.54 1.90 -0.75
C GLY A 709 -44.53 2.24 -1.89
N PRO A 710 -44.41 3.39 -2.58
CA PRO A 710 -45.22 3.72 -3.76
C PRO A 710 -45.05 2.78 -4.97
N ALA A 711 -43.95 2.04 -5.07
CA ALA A 711 -43.73 1.04 -6.11
C ALA A 711 -44.28 -0.34 -5.77
N LEU A 712 -44.45 -0.66 -4.47
CA LEU A 712 -44.92 -1.97 -4.01
C LEU A 712 -46.33 -2.31 -4.51
N ARG A 713 -46.55 -3.60 -4.76
CA ARG A 713 -47.82 -4.13 -5.25
C ARG A 713 -48.27 -5.30 -4.41
N VAL A 714 -49.59 -5.48 -4.30
CA VAL A 714 -50.21 -6.66 -3.70
C VAL A 714 -49.70 -7.97 -4.33
N GLN A 715 -49.39 -7.98 -5.63
CA GLN A 715 -48.84 -9.15 -6.33
C GLN A 715 -47.39 -9.48 -5.97
N ASP A 716 -46.68 -8.59 -5.26
CA ASP A 716 -45.32 -8.85 -4.78
C ASP A 716 -45.31 -9.78 -3.55
N PHE A 717 -46.49 -10.21 -3.07
CA PHE A 717 -46.66 -11.11 -1.93
C PHE A 717 -47.79 -12.13 -2.19
N GLU A 718 -47.60 -13.36 -1.71
CA GLU A 718 -48.63 -14.40 -1.65
C GLU A 718 -48.68 -14.99 -0.23
N VAL A 719 -49.88 -15.21 0.31
CA VAL A 719 -50.08 -15.80 1.65
C VAL A 719 -50.83 -17.13 1.53
N MET A 720 -50.33 -18.15 2.24
CA MET A 720 -50.90 -19.50 2.31
C MET A 720 -51.22 -19.87 3.77
N ASP A 721 -52.51 -20.08 4.06
CA ASP A 721 -53.02 -20.60 5.32
C ASP A 721 -53.11 -22.14 5.24
N GLY A 722 -51.98 -22.80 5.55
CA GLY A 722 -51.79 -24.23 5.33
C GLY A 722 -51.75 -24.57 3.84
N LEU A 723 -52.82 -25.19 3.31
CA LEU A 723 -52.94 -25.52 1.88
C LEU A 723 -53.85 -24.53 1.10
N ASN A 724 -54.42 -23.52 1.77
CA ASN A 724 -55.34 -22.57 1.16
C ASN A 724 -54.64 -21.24 0.90
N SER A 725 -54.85 -20.63 -0.26
CA SER A 725 -54.38 -19.26 -0.52
C SER A 725 -55.30 -18.24 0.16
N VAL A 726 -54.72 -17.19 0.76
CA VAL A 726 -55.42 -16.07 1.36
C VAL A 726 -55.19 -14.81 0.51
N SER A 727 -56.28 -14.13 0.14
CA SER A 727 -56.23 -12.87 -0.61
C SER A 727 -55.69 -11.74 0.25
N ILE A 728 -54.78 -10.94 -0.29
CA ILE A 728 -54.28 -9.69 0.31
C ILE A 728 -55.11 -8.51 -0.25
N VAL A 729 -55.48 -7.56 0.60
CA VAL A 729 -56.37 -6.42 0.31
C VAL A 729 -55.57 -5.14 0.06
N SER A 730 -54.59 -4.84 0.91
CA SER A 730 -53.61 -3.77 0.72
C SER A 730 -52.23 -4.22 1.18
N VAL A 731 -51.23 -3.51 0.66
CA VAL A 731 -49.88 -3.50 1.20
C VAL A 731 -49.58 -2.07 1.62
N ASP A 732 -49.12 -1.90 2.85
CA ASP A 732 -48.78 -0.61 3.44
C ASP A 732 -47.37 -0.73 4.02
N GLU A 733 -46.51 0.26 3.79
CA GLU A 733 -45.07 0.16 4.09
C GLU A 733 -44.60 1.35 4.92
N ASP A 734 -43.73 1.07 5.89
CA ASP A 734 -43.16 2.04 6.82
C ASP A 734 -41.76 1.55 7.25
N ASN A 735 -40.70 2.16 6.71
CA ASN A 735 -39.31 1.93 7.12
C ASN A 735 -38.89 0.44 7.08
N GLY A 736 -39.21 -0.24 5.97
CA GLY A 736 -38.86 -1.64 5.73
C GLY A 736 -39.83 -2.65 6.31
N LYS A 737 -40.86 -2.21 7.04
CA LYS A 737 -41.96 -3.04 7.54
C LYS A 737 -43.14 -2.97 6.58
N VAL A 738 -43.37 -4.05 5.84
CA VAL A 738 -44.52 -4.20 4.93
C VAL A 738 -45.67 -4.89 5.65
N THR A 739 -46.74 -4.16 5.88
CA THR A 739 -48.00 -4.67 6.42
C THR A 739 -48.88 -5.22 5.30
N LEU A 740 -49.19 -6.52 5.36
CA LEU A 740 -50.11 -7.22 4.49
C LEU A 740 -51.48 -7.33 5.18
N ASN A 741 -52.46 -6.55 4.74
CA ASN A 741 -53.84 -6.65 5.24
C ASN A 741 -54.60 -7.74 4.46
N LEU A 742 -55.16 -8.73 5.15
CA LEU A 742 -55.74 -9.94 4.56
C LEU A 742 -57.26 -9.84 4.40
N GLY A 743 -57.79 -10.48 3.36
CA GLY A 743 -59.23 -10.53 3.06
C GLY A 743 -60.00 -11.62 3.81
N ALA A 744 -59.31 -12.46 4.58
CA ALA A 744 -59.89 -13.50 5.43
C ALA A 744 -58.98 -13.79 6.62
N ASN A 745 -59.58 -14.22 7.73
CA ASN A 745 -58.86 -14.62 8.93
C ASN A 745 -58.05 -15.91 8.71
N LEU A 746 -56.81 -15.90 9.20
CA LEU A 746 -55.93 -17.05 9.37
C LEU A 746 -56.52 -18.07 10.36
N ASN A 747 -56.37 -19.35 10.03
CA ASN A 747 -56.92 -20.47 10.81
C ASN A 747 -55.85 -21.48 11.25
N ASN A 748 -54.69 -21.49 10.57
CA ASN A 748 -53.52 -22.28 10.93
C ASN A 748 -52.50 -21.43 11.70
N GLU A 749 -51.85 -22.05 12.67
CA GLU A 749 -50.78 -21.46 13.51
C GLU A 749 -49.43 -21.36 12.76
N THR A 750 -49.37 -21.80 11.49
CA THR A 750 -48.15 -21.74 10.65
C THR A 750 -48.46 -21.24 9.22
N PRO A 751 -48.93 -20.00 9.05
CA PRO A 751 -49.13 -19.42 7.71
C PRO A 751 -47.78 -19.22 7.01
N THR A 752 -47.76 -19.31 5.68
CA THR A 752 -46.56 -19.12 4.86
C THR A 752 -46.71 -17.92 3.94
N VAL A 753 -45.72 -17.04 3.93
CA VAL A 753 -45.62 -15.90 3.03
C VAL A 753 -44.61 -16.23 1.93
N THR A 754 -44.96 -15.99 0.68
CA THR A 754 -44.02 -15.94 -0.44
C THR A 754 -43.87 -14.49 -0.87
N ILE A 755 -42.62 -14.03 -0.87
CA ILE A 755 -42.21 -12.67 -1.21
C ILE A 755 -41.63 -12.70 -2.62
N ASN A 756 -41.92 -11.68 -3.40
CA ASN A 756 -41.48 -11.51 -4.78
C ASN A 756 -41.89 -12.66 -5.75
N PRO A 757 -43.19 -13.04 -5.84
CA PRO A 757 -43.68 -13.98 -6.85
C PRO A 757 -44.08 -13.30 -8.18
N SER A 758 -44.11 -11.95 -8.23
CA SER A 758 -44.48 -11.18 -9.42
C SER A 758 -43.36 -11.12 -10.48
N VAL A 759 -43.74 -10.92 -11.74
CA VAL A 759 -42.80 -10.65 -12.84
C VAL A 759 -43.34 -9.53 -13.74
N PRO A 760 -42.63 -8.39 -13.91
CA PRO A 760 -41.38 -8.02 -13.22
C PRO A 760 -41.62 -7.60 -11.76
N ALA A 761 -40.67 -7.99 -10.90
CA ALA A 761 -40.59 -7.64 -9.49
C ALA A 761 -40.65 -6.12 -9.25
N THR A 762 -41.42 -5.68 -8.24
CA THR A 762 -41.46 -4.28 -7.81
C THR A 762 -40.90 -3.99 -6.41
N ILE A 763 -40.54 -5.00 -5.63
CA ILE A 763 -39.87 -4.81 -4.33
C ILE A 763 -38.47 -4.20 -4.54
N LYS A 764 -38.31 -2.95 -4.13
CA LYS A 764 -37.07 -2.17 -4.20
C LYS A 764 -36.86 -1.37 -2.92
N ASP A 765 -35.62 -1.08 -2.57
CA ASP A 765 -35.33 -0.04 -1.57
C ASP A 765 -35.55 1.38 -2.16
N LEU A 766 -35.53 2.42 -1.32
CA LEU A 766 -35.69 3.82 -1.77
C LEU A 766 -34.73 4.24 -2.90
N TRP A 767 -33.52 3.65 -2.95
CA TRP A 767 -32.50 3.91 -3.98
C TRP A 767 -32.75 3.13 -5.28
N GLY A 768 -33.70 2.20 -5.26
CA GLY A 768 -34.19 1.41 -6.39
C GLY A 768 -33.53 0.04 -6.55
N ASN A 769 -32.74 -0.42 -5.56
CA ASN A 769 -32.12 -1.74 -5.59
C ASN A 769 -33.20 -2.81 -5.42
N ALA A 770 -33.37 -3.69 -6.42
CA ALA A 770 -34.48 -4.64 -6.44
C ALA A 770 -34.15 -5.94 -5.67
N GLN A 771 -35.06 -6.37 -4.80
CA GLN A 771 -35.08 -7.75 -4.34
C GLN A 771 -35.41 -8.65 -5.56
N THR A 772 -34.54 -9.61 -5.85
CA THR A 772 -34.62 -10.47 -7.04
C THR A 772 -34.82 -11.95 -6.70
N ALA A 773 -34.69 -12.34 -5.44
CA ALA A 773 -35.04 -13.66 -4.97
C ALA A 773 -36.54 -13.74 -4.66
N THR A 774 -37.19 -14.83 -5.07
CA THR A 774 -38.49 -15.25 -4.52
C THR A 774 -38.23 -16.02 -3.22
N ILE A 775 -38.85 -15.60 -2.12
CA ILE A 775 -38.56 -16.11 -0.77
C ILE A 775 -39.86 -16.61 -0.13
N SER A 776 -39.97 -17.92 0.10
CA SER A 776 -41.08 -18.52 0.85
C SER A 776 -40.67 -18.85 2.28
N LYS A 777 -41.39 -18.32 3.28
CA LYS A 777 -41.11 -18.50 4.71
C LYS A 777 -42.40 -18.62 5.51
N THR A 778 -42.40 -19.49 6.52
CA THR A 778 -43.45 -19.53 7.53
C THR A 778 -43.36 -18.27 8.39
N ALA A 779 -44.47 -17.56 8.56
CA ALA A 779 -44.54 -16.42 9.47
C ALA A 779 -44.60 -16.91 10.92
N ILE A 780 -43.97 -16.16 11.82
CA ILE A 780 -44.03 -16.37 13.27
C ILE A 780 -45.45 -15.99 13.73
N ASP A 781 -46.08 -16.85 14.51
CA ASP A 781 -47.40 -16.59 15.08
C ASP A 781 -47.25 -15.82 16.40
N GLU A 782 -47.67 -14.55 16.43
CA GLU A 782 -47.71 -13.68 17.62
C GLU A 782 -49.17 -13.36 18.02
N ILE A 783 -50.15 -14.13 17.54
CA ILE A 783 -51.57 -13.90 17.81
C ILE A 783 -51.91 -14.39 19.23
N LEU A 784 -52.16 -13.44 20.14
CA LEU A 784 -52.49 -13.77 21.53
C LEU A 784 -53.75 -14.66 21.68
N PRO A 785 -53.71 -15.72 22.51
CA PRO A 785 -54.87 -16.55 22.80
C PRO A 785 -55.88 -15.80 23.69
N THR A 786 -57.14 -15.79 23.29
CA THR A 786 -58.26 -15.21 24.04
C THR A 786 -59.35 -16.26 24.29
N VAL A 787 -60.31 -15.96 25.17
CA VAL A 787 -61.46 -16.82 25.47
C VAL A 787 -62.73 -15.98 25.58
N THR A 788 -63.88 -16.57 25.27
CA THR A 788 -65.18 -16.01 25.69
C THR A 788 -65.50 -16.48 27.11
N PRO A 789 -65.57 -15.59 28.13
CA PRO A 789 -65.89 -15.98 29.50
C PRO A 789 -67.34 -16.46 29.63
N LEU A 790 -67.63 -17.20 30.71
CA LEU A 790 -68.99 -17.55 31.11
C LEU A 790 -69.47 -16.61 32.23
N GLY A 791 -70.74 -16.26 32.25
CA GLY A 791 -71.29 -15.29 33.21
C GLY A 791 -71.50 -13.90 32.60
N ASN A 792 -71.66 -12.90 33.46
CA ASN A 792 -71.96 -11.51 33.06
C ASN A 792 -71.64 -10.43 34.11
N GLY A 793 -70.96 -10.76 35.20
CA GLY A 793 -70.49 -9.81 36.21
C GLY A 793 -71.58 -9.20 37.10
N LEU A 794 -72.85 -9.58 36.92
CA LEU A 794 -73.99 -8.98 37.65
C LEU A 794 -74.50 -9.83 38.83
N ASN A 795 -74.23 -11.13 38.83
CA ASN A 795 -74.63 -12.08 39.88
C ASN A 795 -73.60 -13.21 39.97
N ASP A 796 -73.54 -13.88 41.12
CA ASP A 796 -72.74 -15.10 41.32
C ASP A 796 -73.02 -16.13 40.20
N TYR A 797 -72.00 -16.48 39.44
CA TYR A 797 -72.16 -17.40 38.32
C TYR A 797 -72.38 -18.85 38.82
N GLN A 798 -73.52 -19.44 38.45
CA GLN A 798 -73.90 -20.80 38.83
C GLN A 798 -73.77 -21.74 37.62
N LEU A 799 -72.88 -22.73 37.71
CA LEU A 799 -72.71 -23.71 36.64
C LEU A 799 -73.89 -24.71 36.66
N PRO A 800 -74.56 -25.00 35.52
CA PRO A 800 -75.70 -25.91 35.49
C PRO A 800 -75.35 -27.36 35.90
N VAL A 801 -76.23 -28.00 36.67
CA VAL A 801 -76.09 -29.41 37.08
C VAL A 801 -76.36 -30.36 35.91
N TYR A 802 -75.46 -31.33 35.69
CA TYR A 802 -75.64 -32.38 34.70
C TYR A 802 -76.34 -33.61 35.31
N THR A 803 -77.50 -33.98 34.76
CA THR A 803 -78.36 -35.07 35.27
C THR A 803 -78.60 -36.21 34.26
N GLY A 804 -77.83 -36.24 33.16
CA GLY A 804 -77.98 -37.20 32.06
C GLY A 804 -76.98 -38.35 32.06
N ASP A 805 -77.28 -39.38 31.26
CA ASP A 805 -76.49 -40.59 31.06
C ASP A 805 -75.57 -40.53 29.83
N SER A 806 -74.66 -41.50 29.77
CA SER A 806 -73.52 -41.50 28.85
C SER A 806 -73.87 -41.97 27.43
N GLU A 807 -74.28 -41.06 26.56
CA GLU A 807 -73.91 -41.00 25.11
C GLU A 807 -74.61 -39.83 24.40
N GLY A 808 -73.84 -38.85 23.89
CA GLY A 808 -74.36 -37.70 23.11
C GLY A 808 -74.54 -36.41 23.92
N VAL A 809 -73.48 -35.60 24.04
CA VAL A 809 -73.49 -34.37 24.86
C VAL A 809 -73.80 -33.12 24.02
N THR A 810 -74.88 -32.42 24.37
CA THR A 810 -75.17 -31.04 23.88
C THR A 810 -75.48 -30.03 24.98
N PHE A 811 -75.50 -30.41 26.27
CA PHE A 811 -75.81 -29.49 27.38
C PHE A 811 -74.81 -29.57 28.54
N GLY A 812 -73.88 -28.62 28.49
CA GLY A 812 -72.98 -28.14 29.55
C GLY A 812 -72.27 -26.91 28.97
N GLU A 813 -71.82 -25.97 29.80
CA GLU A 813 -71.24 -24.72 29.28
C GLU A 813 -69.81 -24.93 28.75
N VAL A 814 -69.46 -24.19 27.69
CA VAL A 814 -68.25 -24.44 26.91
C VAL A 814 -67.44 -23.17 26.72
N LEU A 815 -66.34 -23.06 27.46
CA LEU A 815 -65.29 -22.07 27.18
C LEU A 815 -64.72 -22.35 25.79
N THR A 816 -64.69 -21.31 24.96
CA THR A 816 -64.22 -21.37 23.56
C THR A 816 -63.08 -20.38 23.39
N PHE A 817 -61.92 -20.89 22.97
CA PHE A 817 -60.66 -20.16 22.87
C PHE A 817 -60.40 -19.75 21.41
N SER A 818 -59.73 -18.62 21.19
CA SER A 818 -59.38 -18.14 19.85
C SER A 818 -58.38 -19.06 19.16
N GLU A 819 -57.37 -19.54 19.90
CA GLU A 819 -56.31 -20.45 19.45
C GLU A 819 -56.30 -21.81 20.17
N ARG A 820 -55.42 -22.72 19.73
CA ARG A 820 -55.20 -24.00 20.40
C ARG A 820 -54.24 -23.78 21.56
N LEU A 821 -54.67 -24.16 22.77
CA LEU A 821 -53.86 -23.97 23.97
C LEU A 821 -52.82 -25.07 24.19
N SER A 822 -51.70 -24.68 24.81
CA SER A 822 -50.66 -25.55 25.34
C SER A 822 -51.20 -26.52 26.39
N SER A 823 -50.46 -27.61 26.67
CA SER A 823 -50.87 -28.56 27.71
C SER A 823 -50.77 -27.97 29.12
N GLU A 824 -49.93 -26.95 29.30
CA GLU A 824 -49.71 -26.24 30.56
C GLU A 824 -50.87 -25.27 30.85
N SER A 825 -51.24 -24.42 29.89
CA SER A 825 -52.39 -23.53 30.05
C SER A 825 -53.69 -24.31 30.27
N LYS A 826 -53.84 -25.48 29.60
CA LYS A 826 -54.96 -26.40 29.83
C LYS A 826 -55.05 -26.94 31.26
N LEU A 827 -53.94 -27.00 32.01
CA LEU A 827 -53.91 -27.38 33.43
C LEU A 827 -54.21 -26.17 34.31
N LEU A 828 -53.56 -25.02 34.06
CA LEU A 828 -53.79 -23.77 34.80
C LEU A 828 -55.28 -23.36 34.80
N ILE A 829 -55.93 -23.44 33.64
CA ILE A 829 -57.38 -23.19 33.49
C ILE A 829 -58.21 -24.13 34.37
N GLN A 830 -57.86 -25.41 34.45
CA GLN A 830 -58.57 -26.39 35.28
C GLN A 830 -58.33 -26.15 36.78
N GLU A 831 -57.14 -25.71 37.16
CA GLU A 831 -56.81 -25.35 38.54
C GLU A 831 -57.56 -24.09 38.98
N SER A 832 -57.51 -23.00 38.21
CA SER A 832 -58.26 -21.77 38.47
C SER A 832 -59.77 -22.01 38.59
N LEU A 833 -60.36 -22.78 37.66
CA LEU A 833 -61.79 -23.13 37.73
C LEU A 833 -62.13 -24.00 38.94
N THR A 834 -61.23 -24.88 39.37
CA THR A 834 -61.45 -25.70 40.58
C THR A 834 -61.39 -24.86 41.84
N ASN A 835 -60.42 -23.94 41.92
CA ASN A 835 -60.19 -23.09 43.09
C ASN A 835 -61.25 -21.98 43.23
N GLY A 836 -61.80 -21.49 42.11
CA GLY A 836 -62.87 -20.48 42.11
C GLY A 836 -64.27 -21.01 42.42
N SER A 837 -64.46 -22.34 42.44
CA SER A 837 -65.76 -22.98 42.66
C SER A 837 -65.93 -23.49 44.09
N ASP A 838 -67.15 -23.43 44.62
CA ASP A 838 -67.48 -23.93 45.96
C ASP A 838 -67.46 -25.47 46.08
N ILE A 839 -67.54 -26.21 44.96
CA ILE A 839 -67.51 -27.68 44.90
C ILE A 839 -66.65 -28.23 43.74
N PRO A 840 -66.15 -29.48 43.83
CA PRO A 840 -65.31 -30.07 42.78
C PRO A 840 -65.99 -30.20 41.41
N LEU A 841 -65.22 -29.89 40.36
CA LEU A 841 -65.66 -29.87 38.95
C LEU A 841 -65.05 -31.03 38.15
N ASN A 842 -65.66 -31.33 37.00
CA ASN A 842 -65.15 -32.25 35.99
C ASN A 842 -64.91 -31.51 34.67
N TYR A 843 -63.88 -31.96 33.93
CA TYR A 843 -63.39 -31.28 32.74
C TYR A 843 -63.32 -32.22 31.54
N ARG A 844 -63.65 -31.71 30.36
CA ARG A 844 -63.44 -32.42 29.08
C ARG A 844 -63.03 -31.45 27.98
N TRP A 845 -61.75 -31.49 27.60
CA TRP A 845 -61.25 -30.83 26.39
C TRP A 845 -61.78 -31.52 25.13
N GLY A 846 -62.08 -30.74 24.09
CA GLY A 846 -62.43 -31.26 22.78
C GLY A 846 -61.23 -31.90 22.07
N GLY A 847 -61.46 -33.01 21.37
CA GLY A 847 -60.44 -33.76 20.64
C GLY A 847 -60.38 -33.45 19.15
N GLY A 848 -59.32 -33.92 18.48
CA GLY A 848 -59.12 -33.80 17.04
C GLY A 848 -58.35 -32.55 16.61
N SER A 849 -58.43 -32.21 15.32
CA SER A 849 -57.83 -31.03 14.69
C SER A 849 -58.88 -29.96 14.40
N GLY A 850 -58.47 -28.67 14.40
CA GLY A 850 -59.35 -27.54 14.12
C GLY A 850 -60.17 -27.07 15.33
N LEU A 851 -61.28 -26.35 15.07
CA LEU A 851 -62.07 -25.62 16.07
C LEU A 851 -62.54 -26.47 17.27
N ALA A 852 -62.78 -27.77 17.08
CA ALA A 852 -63.15 -28.66 18.18
C ALA A 852 -62.07 -28.75 19.27
N SER A 853 -60.79 -28.59 18.93
CA SER A 853 -59.66 -28.64 19.87
C SER A 853 -59.45 -27.35 20.69
N ARG A 854 -60.22 -26.29 20.39
CA ARG A 854 -60.20 -24.97 21.05
C ARG A 854 -61.35 -24.80 22.06
N ARG A 855 -61.84 -25.90 22.65
CA ARG A 855 -63.05 -25.91 23.50
C ARG A 855 -62.87 -26.75 24.76
N LEU A 856 -63.32 -26.22 25.90
CA LEU A 856 -63.37 -26.91 27.19
C LEU A 856 -64.83 -27.00 27.68
N LEU A 857 -65.31 -28.22 27.91
CA LEU A 857 -66.56 -28.48 28.62
C LEU A 857 -66.27 -28.61 30.13
N VAL A 858 -67.03 -27.90 30.95
CA VAL A 858 -66.98 -27.94 32.43
C VAL A 858 -68.33 -28.45 32.95
N TYR A 859 -68.34 -29.42 33.89
CA TYR A 859 -69.57 -30.04 34.39
C TYR A 859 -69.44 -30.66 35.79
N VAL A 860 -70.57 -30.92 36.46
CA VAL A 860 -70.65 -31.64 37.74
C VAL A 860 -71.67 -32.78 37.68
N THR A 861 -71.40 -33.91 38.34
CA THR A 861 -72.28 -35.10 38.36
C THR A 861 -73.07 -35.26 39.67
N GLY A 862 -73.22 -34.18 40.44
CA GLY A 862 -73.95 -34.14 41.71
C GLY A 862 -75.40 -33.66 41.56
N ALA A 863 -76.08 -33.37 42.68
CA ALA A 863 -77.43 -32.80 42.69
C ALA A 863 -77.46 -31.28 42.97
N THR A 864 -76.29 -30.65 43.11
CA THR A 864 -76.10 -29.25 43.51
C THR A 864 -75.30 -28.50 42.45
N SER A 865 -75.73 -27.29 42.07
CA SER A 865 -74.97 -26.42 41.16
C SER A 865 -73.72 -25.89 41.86
N PRO A 866 -72.54 -25.94 41.21
CA PRO A 866 -71.38 -25.20 41.66
C PRO A 866 -71.62 -23.70 41.51
N ILE A 867 -71.18 -22.94 42.51
CA ILE A 867 -71.27 -21.48 42.56
C ILE A 867 -69.86 -20.90 42.52
N PHE A 868 -69.67 -19.91 41.65
CA PHE A 868 -68.49 -19.07 41.60
C PHE A 868 -68.85 -17.71 42.20
N ILE A 869 -68.46 -17.49 43.46
CA ILE A 869 -68.80 -16.25 44.21
C ILE A 869 -67.86 -15.07 43.92
N ASN A 870 -66.90 -15.24 43.01
CA ASN A 870 -65.95 -14.24 42.53
C ASN A 870 -65.60 -14.55 41.07
N ASP A 871 -64.99 -13.58 40.38
CA ASP A 871 -64.37 -13.79 39.07
C ASP A 871 -63.28 -14.87 39.12
N VAL A 872 -63.13 -15.61 38.02
CA VAL A 872 -62.04 -16.57 37.83
C VAL A 872 -61.18 -16.16 36.65
N TYR A 873 -59.89 -16.01 36.90
CA TYR A 873 -58.88 -15.67 35.92
C TYR A 873 -57.88 -16.83 35.73
N ALA A 874 -57.32 -16.96 34.53
CA ALA A 874 -56.20 -17.86 34.26
C ALA A 874 -55.32 -17.34 33.12
N ASP A 875 -54.06 -17.77 33.10
CA ASP A 875 -53.14 -17.44 32.03
C ASP A 875 -53.36 -18.37 30.83
N LEU A 876 -53.61 -17.77 29.66
CA LEU A 876 -53.75 -18.49 28.41
C LEU A 876 -52.39 -18.58 27.71
N ILE A 877 -51.99 -19.78 27.30
CA ILE A 877 -50.78 -20.02 26.51
C ILE A 877 -51.17 -20.87 25.30
N ASP A 878 -50.89 -20.41 24.08
CA ASP A 878 -51.18 -21.16 22.86
C ASP A 878 -50.12 -22.24 22.54
N LEU A 879 -50.22 -22.90 21.39
CA LEU A 879 -49.22 -23.87 20.93
C LEU A 879 -47.94 -23.22 20.38
N SER A 880 -47.99 -21.95 20.02
CA SER A 880 -46.89 -21.14 19.48
C SER A 880 -46.01 -20.56 20.61
N GLY A 881 -46.56 -20.45 21.82
CA GLY A 881 -45.93 -19.94 23.03
C GLY A 881 -46.45 -18.56 23.48
N ASN A 882 -47.43 -17.97 22.80
CA ASN A 882 -47.94 -16.64 23.12
C ASN A 882 -48.82 -16.67 24.37
N THR A 883 -48.67 -15.67 25.24
CA THR A 883 -49.31 -15.61 26.55
C THR A 883 -50.34 -14.49 26.68
N SER A 884 -51.48 -14.77 27.32
CA SER A 884 -52.43 -13.75 27.79
C SER A 884 -52.69 -13.95 29.28
N GLU A 885 -52.03 -13.13 30.08
CA GLU A 885 -52.05 -13.19 31.54
C GLU A 885 -53.39 -12.74 32.11
N LYS A 886 -53.82 -13.38 33.20
CA LYS A 886 -55.05 -13.08 33.95
C LYS A 886 -56.27 -12.90 33.04
N THR A 887 -56.46 -13.81 32.09
CA THR A 887 -57.64 -13.78 31.21
C THR A 887 -58.88 -14.25 31.99
N LEU A 888 -59.96 -13.47 31.92
CA LEU A 888 -61.24 -13.79 32.56
C LEU A 888 -61.86 -15.05 31.95
N LEU A 889 -62.12 -16.05 32.80
CA LEU A 889 -62.80 -17.30 32.45
C LEU A 889 -64.27 -17.29 32.92
N ILE A 890 -64.51 -16.83 34.14
CA ILE A 890 -65.84 -16.74 34.76
C ILE A 890 -66.03 -15.32 35.28
N ASP A 891 -67.12 -14.68 34.88
CA ASP A 891 -67.48 -13.27 35.12
C ASP A 891 -68.64 -13.18 36.11
N SER A 892 -68.35 -12.78 37.36
CA SER A 892 -69.21 -12.94 38.54
C SER A 892 -69.32 -11.66 39.38
N ALA A 893 -70.04 -11.68 40.51
CA ALA A 893 -70.18 -10.51 41.38
C ALA A 893 -68.95 -10.30 42.29
N LEU A 894 -68.60 -9.04 42.59
CA LEU A 894 -67.40 -8.64 43.38
C LEU A 894 -67.76 -8.08 44.77
N ASP A 895 -67.01 -8.47 45.82
CA ASP A 895 -67.19 -8.01 47.21
C ASP A 895 -66.47 -6.67 47.54
N ALA A 896 -66.92 -6.00 48.61
CA ALA A 896 -66.66 -4.58 48.90
C ALA A 896 -65.39 -4.27 49.72
N ASN A 897 -64.65 -5.27 50.22
CA ASN A 897 -63.60 -5.06 51.24
C ASN A 897 -62.18 -4.70 50.70
N GLN A 898 -62.03 -4.18 49.47
CA GLN A 898 -60.71 -3.99 48.83
C GLN A 898 -60.55 -2.71 47.98
N ARG A 899 -60.36 -1.50 48.56
CA ARG A 899 -59.75 -0.30 47.89
C ARG A 899 -59.18 0.72 48.90
N PRO A 900 -58.16 1.56 48.58
CA PRO A 900 -57.24 1.50 47.44
C PRO A 900 -55.75 1.49 47.86
N PHE A 901 -54.94 0.74 47.12
CA PHE A 901 -53.50 1.02 46.97
C PHE A 901 -53.29 2.30 46.13
N ILE A 902 -52.06 2.86 46.09
CA ILE A 902 -51.68 3.75 44.97
C ILE A 902 -51.58 2.88 43.71
N ILE A 903 -52.73 2.68 43.08
CA ILE A 903 -52.83 2.22 41.70
C ILE A 903 -52.50 3.43 40.83
N ASP A 904 -51.73 3.19 39.78
CA ASP A 904 -51.21 4.20 38.88
C ASP A 904 -52.22 5.30 38.50
N SER A 905 -51.74 6.54 38.48
CA SER A 905 -52.45 7.75 38.02
C SER A 905 -52.63 7.84 36.49
N GLY A 906 -52.30 6.77 35.75
CA GLY A 906 -52.40 6.63 34.30
C GLY A 906 -51.09 6.84 33.54
N ASN A 907 -49.95 7.01 34.25
CA ASN A 907 -48.64 7.36 33.68
C ASN A 907 -47.49 6.43 34.17
N ASN A 908 -47.79 5.37 34.92
CA ASN A 908 -46.87 4.48 35.62
C ASN A 908 -45.81 5.18 36.51
N VAL A 909 -46.13 6.34 37.11
CA VAL A 909 -45.21 7.06 38.03
C VAL A 909 -45.67 6.97 39.47
N ILE A 910 -44.81 6.45 40.34
CA ILE A 910 -45.02 6.32 41.79
C ILE A 910 -44.07 7.27 42.52
N ASN A 911 -44.61 8.22 43.29
CA ASN A 911 -43.81 9.16 44.07
C ASN A 911 -44.01 8.87 45.57
N LEU A 912 -43.00 8.29 46.22
CA LEU A 912 -43.06 7.96 47.65
C LEU A 912 -42.75 9.18 48.51
N THR A 913 -43.50 9.34 49.59
CA THR A 913 -43.32 10.43 50.56
C THR A 913 -43.20 9.86 51.98
N PRO A 914 -42.76 10.66 52.99
CA PRO A 914 -42.77 10.20 54.38
C PRO A 914 -44.17 9.91 54.96
N ALA A 915 -45.24 10.36 54.29
CA ALA A 915 -46.64 10.07 54.66
C ALA A 915 -47.23 8.89 53.87
N GLU A 916 -46.77 8.68 52.64
CA GLU A 916 -47.23 7.65 51.71
C GLU A 916 -45.99 6.90 51.20
N ASN A 917 -45.52 5.94 52.00
CA ASN A 917 -44.25 5.25 51.80
C ASN A 917 -44.39 3.85 51.19
N GLN A 918 -45.57 3.47 50.72
CA GLN A 918 -45.84 2.23 49.97
C GLN A 918 -46.56 2.55 48.65
N GLY A 919 -45.98 2.12 47.53
CA GLY A 919 -46.59 2.17 46.20
C GLY A 919 -46.78 0.77 45.64
N VAL A 920 -47.64 0.61 44.63
CA VAL A 920 -47.99 -0.71 44.10
C VAL A 920 -47.82 -0.77 42.59
N ILE A 921 -47.21 -1.86 42.14
CA ILE A 921 -47.02 -2.19 40.73
C ILE A 921 -47.88 -3.42 40.47
N ASN A 922 -48.85 -3.29 39.57
CA ASN A 922 -49.91 -4.29 39.37
C ASN A 922 -50.22 -4.61 37.90
N ASN A 923 -49.43 -4.08 36.97
CA ASN A 923 -49.50 -4.38 35.55
C ASN A 923 -48.07 -4.37 34.94
N ASN A 924 -47.97 -4.70 33.66
CA ASN A 924 -46.68 -4.91 32.97
C ASN A 924 -46.13 -3.65 32.26
N GLY A 925 -46.65 -2.46 32.54
CA GLY A 925 -46.18 -1.20 31.97
C GLY A 925 -44.86 -0.69 32.59
N ASP A 926 -44.19 0.26 31.93
CA ASP A 926 -42.89 0.80 32.38
C ASP A 926 -43.06 1.76 33.57
N TYR A 927 -42.54 1.41 34.75
CA TYR A 927 -42.69 2.19 35.99
C TYR A 927 -41.48 3.04 36.36
N ILE A 928 -41.76 4.25 36.87
CA ILE A 928 -40.78 5.13 37.52
C ILE A 928 -41.18 5.34 38.98
N VAL A 929 -40.31 4.92 39.90
CA VAL A 929 -40.46 5.10 41.35
C VAL A 929 -39.48 6.17 41.83
N ASN A 930 -39.99 7.26 42.41
CA ASN A 930 -39.16 8.34 42.97
C ASN A 930 -39.29 8.42 44.50
N SER A 931 -38.16 8.60 45.19
CA SER A 931 -38.12 8.77 46.65
C SER A 931 -37.09 9.82 47.06
N GLY A 932 -37.55 10.86 47.75
CA GLY A 932 -36.72 11.97 48.23
C GLY A 932 -36.05 11.74 49.58
N LEU A 933 -35.12 12.63 49.94
CA LEU A 933 -34.44 12.66 51.24
C LEU A 933 -35.45 12.72 52.40
N GLY A 934 -35.52 11.65 53.20
CA GLY A 934 -36.35 11.56 54.40
C GLY A 934 -37.41 10.45 54.39
N VAL A 935 -37.61 9.75 53.26
CA VAL A 935 -38.43 8.53 53.21
C VAL A 935 -37.67 7.38 53.89
N VAL A 936 -38.07 6.99 55.09
CA VAL A 936 -37.45 5.88 55.83
C VAL A 936 -38.27 4.61 55.64
N GLY A 937 -37.65 3.57 55.07
CA GLY A 937 -38.29 2.27 54.85
C GLY A 937 -39.40 2.28 53.80
N GLY A 938 -39.16 2.98 52.68
CA GLY A 938 -40.06 2.98 51.53
C GLY A 938 -40.17 1.59 50.87
N ARG A 939 -41.37 1.27 50.39
CA ARG A 939 -41.76 -0.07 49.93
C ARG A 939 -42.45 0.00 48.57
N ILE A 940 -42.15 -0.96 47.72
CA ILE A 940 -42.92 -1.22 46.51
C ILE A 940 -43.51 -2.61 46.65
N ASP A 941 -44.83 -2.64 46.62
CA ASP A 941 -45.64 -3.85 46.63
C ASP A 941 -45.74 -4.36 45.19
N ILE A 942 -45.21 -5.56 44.98
CA ILE A 942 -45.31 -6.33 43.75
C ILE A 942 -46.04 -7.65 44.01
N ASP A 943 -46.70 -7.83 45.17
CA ASP A 943 -47.51 -9.02 45.45
C ASP A 943 -48.52 -9.32 44.32
N PRO A 944 -49.19 -8.32 43.69
CA PRO A 944 -50.05 -8.55 42.53
C PRO A 944 -49.37 -9.13 41.30
N LEU A 945 -48.04 -9.09 41.21
CA LEU A 945 -47.20 -9.66 40.15
C LEU A 945 -46.39 -10.90 40.61
N THR A 946 -46.65 -11.38 41.84
CA THR A 946 -46.02 -12.58 42.39
C THR A 946 -47.03 -13.73 42.57
N ASN A 947 -46.50 -14.95 42.61
CA ASN A 947 -47.17 -16.19 42.92
C ASN A 947 -46.31 -16.94 43.96
N GLY A 948 -46.69 -16.86 45.23
CA GLY A 948 -45.84 -17.25 46.34
C GLY A 948 -44.60 -16.35 46.42
N ASN A 949 -43.41 -16.92 46.66
CA ASN A 949 -42.19 -16.11 46.78
C ASN A 949 -41.55 -15.75 45.40
N ASN A 950 -42.24 -15.92 44.27
CA ASN A 950 -41.70 -15.64 42.92
C ASN A 950 -42.60 -14.69 42.14
N GLY A 951 -42.08 -13.74 41.37
CA GLY A 951 -42.88 -12.91 40.46
C GLY A 951 -42.12 -12.49 39.21
N ILE A 952 -42.82 -11.96 38.20
CA ILE A 952 -42.21 -11.39 36.99
C ILE A 952 -42.48 -9.89 37.00
N LEU A 953 -41.43 -9.09 36.78
CA LEU A 953 -41.48 -7.65 36.92
C LEU A 953 -41.44 -6.94 35.56
N PRO A 954 -42.18 -5.83 35.40
CA PRO A 954 -42.00 -4.92 34.28
C PRO A 954 -40.66 -4.18 34.35
N ASN A 955 -40.43 -3.27 33.41
CA ASN A 955 -39.36 -2.29 33.53
C ASN A 955 -39.63 -1.39 34.73
N ILE A 956 -38.72 -1.31 35.70
CA ILE A 956 -38.86 -0.49 36.90
C ILE A 956 -37.58 0.30 37.13
N ILE A 957 -37.69 1.63 37.10
CA ILE A 957 -36.62 2.56 37.45
C ILE A 957 -36.89 3.13 38.85
N ILE A 958 -36.01 2.88 39.81
CA ILE A 958 -36.12 3.37 41.19
C ILE A 958 -35.06 4.45 41.44
N ASN A 959 -35.48 5.70 41.60
CA ASN A 959 -34.66 6.86 41.90
C ASN A 959 -34.75 7.19 43.41
N THR A 960 -33.69 6.95 44.18
CA THR A 960 -33.69 7.18 45.63
C THR A 960 -32.56 8.10 46.07
N GLN A 961 -32.92 9.23 46.70
CA GLN A 961 -31.94 10.14 47.28
C GLN A 961 -31.55 9.70 48.70
N THR A 962 -30.26 9.60 48.99
CA THR A 962 -29.77 9.12 50.30
C THR A 962 -28.67 9.99 50.90
N SER A 963 -28.48 9.91 52.22
CA SER A 963 -27.39 10.59 52.92
C SER A 963 -25.98 10.08 52.58
N ALA A 964 -25.86 8.96 51.86
CA ALA A 964 -24.61 8.38 51.38
C ALA A 964 -24.35 8.61 49.88
N GLY A 965 -25.20 9.40 49.22
CA GLY A 965 -25.23 9.60 47.77
C GLY A 965 -26.49 9.01 47.14
N ASP A 966 -26.87 9.51 45.96
CA ASP A 966 -28.06 9.04 45.26
C ASP A 966 -27.85 7.63 44.69
N VAL A 967 -28.88 6.79 44.79
CA VAL A 967 -28.89 5.41 44.29
C VAL A 967 -30.00 5.27 43.26
N VAL A 968 -29.64 4.78 42.07
CA VAL A 968 -30.57 4.52 40.96
C VAL A 968 -30.52 3.04 40.61
N ILE A 969 -31.69 2.41 40.52
CA ILE A 969 -31.83 0.99 40.16
C ILE A 969 -32.67 0.88 38.90
N ASN A 970 -32.21 0.12 37.91
CA ASN A 970 -32.98 -0.23 36.72
C ASN A 970 -33.19 -1.75 36.68
N ILE A 971 -34.42 -2.19 36.94
CA ILE A 971 -34.86 -3.58 36.76
C ILE A 971 -35.46 -3.67 35.35
N PRO A 972 -34.92 -4.50 34.43
CA PRO A 972 -35.45 -4.62 33.09
C PRO A 972 -36.77 -5.43 33.08
N SER A 973 -37.64 -5.17 32.10
CA SER A 973 -38.88 -5.93 31.92
C SER A 973 -38.62 -7.42 31.71
N GLY A 974 -39.52 -8.25 32.22
CA GLY A 974 -39.39 -9.71 32.22
C GLY A 974 -38.44 -10.26 33.29
N SER A 975 -37.90 -9.41 34.19
CA SER A 975 -37.09 -9.88 35.32
C SER A 975 -37.93 -10.71 36.27
N SER A 976 -37.68 -12.02 36.36
CA SER A 976 -38.26 -12.84 37.42
C SER A 976 -37.51 -12.59 38.73
N VAL A 977 -38.22 -12.21 39.78
CA VAL A 977 -37.70 -12.05 41.15
C VAL A 977 -38.13 -13.24 42.02
N THR A 978 -37.22 -13.74 42.84
CA THR A 978 -37.43 -14.83 43.80
C THR A 978 -36.98 -14.37 45.19
N GLY A 979 -37.89 -14.39 46.15
CA GLY A 979 -37.60 -14.17 47.57
C GLY A 979 -37.52 -15.47 48.39
N PRO A 980 -37.07 -15.36 49.65
CA PRO A 980 -37.04 -16.48 50.60
C PRO A 980 -38.46 -16.90 51.01
N ALA A 981 -38.60 -18.06 51.65
CA ALA A 981 -39.86 -18.54 52.17
C ALA A 981 -40.46 -17.58 53.22
N GLY A 982 -41.63 -17.03 52.91
CA GLY A 982 -42.31 -16.03 53.77
C GLY A 982 -42.00 -14.58 53.42
N TRP A 983 -41.41 -14.33 52.24
CA TRP A 983 -41.44 -13.01 51.61
C TRP A 983 -42.86 -12.69 51.10
N ASP A 984 -43.26 -11.43 51.27
CA ASP A 984 -44.63 -10.91 51.13
C ASP A 984 -44.80 -10.04 49.88
N GLY A 985 -44.01 -10.28 48.84
CA GLY A 985 -44.05 -9.49 47.61
C GLY A 985 -43.59 -8.03 47.78
N ILE A 986 -42.92 -7.67 48.88
CA ILE A 986 -42.46 -6.29 49.10
C ILE A 986 -40.97 -6.10 48.79
N ILE A 987 -40.66 -5.24 47.84
CA ILE A 987 -39.29 -4.73 47.58
C ILE A 987 -39.09 -3.43 48.37
N SER A 988 -38.11 -3.40 49.28
CA SER A 988 -37.68 -2.18 49.95
C SER A 988 -36.72 -1.37 49.07
N ILE A 989 -36.92 -0.06 49.00
CA ILE A 989 -36.04 0.85 48.25
C ILE A 989 -34.70 1.08 49.00
N PRO A 990 -33.64 1.56 48.31
CA PRO A 990 -32.34 1.87 48.91
C PRO A 990 -32.39 2.60 50.25
N THR A 991 -31.98 1.91 51.32
CA THR A 991 -32.02 2.44 52.69
C THR A 991 -30.62 2.41 53.31
N VAL A 992 -30.13 3.56 53.78
CA VAL A 992 -28.81 3.66 54.44
C VAL A 992 -28.83 2.99 55.81
N ARG A 993 -27.80 2.19 56.09
CA ARG A 993 -27.57 1.53 57.38
C ARG A 993 -26.25 1.99 57.99
N ASP A 994 -26.06 1.71 59.28
CA ASP A 994 -24.84 2.08 60.00
C ASP A 994 -23.61 1.36 59.44
N ASN A 995 -22.50 2.08 59.23
CA ASN A 995 -21.26 1.53 58.68
C ASN A 995 -20.64 0.44 59.56
N SER A 996 -20.88 0.47 60.88
CA SER A 996 -20.45 -0.58 61.82
C SER A 996 -21.29 -1.85 61.73
N SER A 997 -22.43 -1.83 61.01
CA SER A 997 -23.31 -2.99 60.90
C SER A 997 -22.70 -4.13 60.08
N VAL A 998 -21.67 -3.89 59.27
CA VAL A 998 -20.94 -4.89 58.49
C VAL A 998 -19.46 -4.87 58.85
N VAL A 999 -18.89 -6.05 59.14
CA VAL A 999 -17.43 -6.21 59.24
C VAL A 999 -16.90 -6.71 57.89
N VAL A 1000 -16.09 -5.88 57.23
CA VAL A 1000 -15.46 -6.21 55.95
C VAL A 1000 -14.13 -6.95 56.19
N SER A 1001 -13.93 -8.03 55.44
CA SER A 1001 -12.65 -8.75 55.40
C SER A 1001 -11.71 -8.04 54.41
N ALA A 1002 -10.48 -7.75 54.83
CA ALA A 1002 -9.48 -7.16 53.95
C ALA A 1002 -8.75 -8.21 53.10
N ASP A 1003 -8.23 -7.75 51.95
CA ASP A 1003 -7.27 -8.51 51.17
C ASP A 1003 -5.99 -8.79 51.97
N PRO A 1004 -5.22 -9.86 51.68
CA PRO A 1004 -4.06 -10.25 52.47
C PRO A 1004 -3.02 -9.13 52.57
N GLY A 1005 -2.79 -8.64 53.80
CA GLY A 1005 -1.89 -7.51 54.04
C GLY A 1005 -2.51 -6.14 53.79
N MET A 1006 -3.83 -6.00 53.86
CA MET A 1006 -4.55 -4.72 53.80
C MET A 1006 -5.40 -4.48 55.06
N VAL A 1007 -5.87 -3.25 55.27
CA VAL A 1007 -6.82 -2.85 56.33
C VAL A 1007 -8.00 -2.11 55.70
N PRO A 1008 -9.28 -2.48 55.96
CA PRO A 1008 -10.44 -1.92 55.28
C PRO A 1008 -11.13 -0.80 56.09
N VAL A 1009 -11.76 0.16 55.41
CA VAL A 1009 -12.58 1.24 56.00
C VAL A 1009 -13.91 1.35 55.27
N VAL A 1010 -15.01 0.98 55.95
CA VAL A 1010 -16.37 1.05 55.39
C VAL A 1010 -16.84 2.50 55.20
N ASN A 1011 -17.25 2.83 53.97
CA ASN A 1011 -17.75 4.16 53.61
C ASN A 1011 -19.27 4.26 53.64
N SER A 1012 -20.01 3.24 53.18
CA SER A 1012 -21.47 3.18 53.29
C SER A 1012 -21.99 1.75 53.27
N VAL A 1013 -23.14 1.52 53.91
CA VAL A 1013 -23.94 0.28 53.81
C VAL A 1013 -25.34 0.67 53.31
N ILE A 1014 -25.75 0.12 52.17
CA ILE A 1014 -27.08 0.35 51.55
C ILE A 1014 -27.83 -0.97 51.53
N GLU A 1015 -29.00 -1.01 52.15
CA GLU A 1015 -29.95 -2.14 52.07
C GLU A 1015 -30.89 -1.93 50.88
N ILE A 1016 -31.08 -2.95 50.05
CA ILE A 1016 -31.99 -2.97 48.89
C ILE A 1016 -32.77 -4.29 48.93
N GLY A 1017 -34.05 -4.27 48.57
CA GLY A 1017 -34.89 -5.48 48.47
C GLY A 1017 -35.45 -5.93 49.81
N PHE A 1018 -35.02 -7.10 50.29
CA PHE A 1018 -35.51 -7.69 51.53
C PHE A 1018 -34.44 -7.64 52.63
N SER A 1019 -34.85 -7.39 53.87
CA SER A 1019 -33.92 -7.08 54.97
C SER A 1019 -33.47 -8.31 55.76
N ALA A 1020 -34.24 -9.40 55.75
CA ALA A 1020 -33.90 -10.62 56.47
C ALA A 1020 -32.98 -11.57 55.68
N ASP A 1021 -33.11 -11.59 54.35
CA ASP A 1021 -32.31 -12.39 53.41
C ASP A 1021 -32.36 -11.74 52.01
N LYS A 1022 -31.71 -12.33 51.00
CA LYS A 1022 -31.65 -11.82 49.63
C LYS A 1022 -32.94 -12.02 48.82
N LEU A 1023 -33.15 -11.16 47.82
CA LEU A 1023 -33.99 -11.45 46.65
C LEU A 1023 -33.07 -11.80 45.47
N VAL A 1024 -33.45 -12.75 44.62
CA VAL A 1024 -32.66 -13.22 43.46
C VAL A 1024 -33.41 -12.89 42.17
N PHE A 1025 -32.70 -12.53 41.11
CA PHE A 1025 -33.25 -12.15 39.82
C PHE A 1025 -32.74 -13.05 38.68
N THR A 1026 -33.59 -13.36 37.70
CA THR A 1026 -33.20 -14.11 36.50
C THR A 1026 -32.35 -13.26 35.55
N ASN A 1027 -32.76 -12.00 35.36
CA ASN A 1027 -32.04 -10.97 34.62
C ASN A 1027 -31.18 -10.13 35.56
N ALA A 1028 -30.07 -9.61 35.05
CA ALA A 1028 -29.16 -8.74 35.78
C ALA A 1028 -29.79 -7.36 35.95
N VAL A 1029 -29.77 -6.86 37.18
CA VAL A 1029 -30.28 -5.55 37.54
C VAL A 1029 -29.11 -4.57 37.63
N ARG A 1030 -29.28 -3.38 37.06
CA ARG A 1030 -28.26 -2.32 37.10
C ARG A 1030 -28.47 -1.42 38.31
N VAL A 1031 -27.47 -1.33 39.18
CA VAL A 1031 -27.48 -0.47 40.37
C VAL A 1031 -26.34 0.55 40.27
N LYS A 1032 -26.69 1.84 40.31
CA LYS A 1032 -25.76 2.96 40.29
C LYS A 1032 -25.61 3.55 41.68
N PHE A 1033 -24.38 3.66 42.18
CA PHE A 1033 -24.03 4.39 43.40
C PHE A 1033 -23.30 5.68 43.03
N ALA A 1034 -24.00 6.82 43.11
CA ALA A 1034 -23.47 8.10 42.65
C ALA A 1034 -22.26 8.56 43.48
N GLY A 1035 -21.23 9.13 42.83
CA GLY A 1035 -20.04 9.69 43.49
C GLY A 1035 -19.13 8.66 44.20
N ASN A 1036 -19.27 7.37 43.88
CA ASN A 1036 -18.55 6.28 44.55
C ASN A 1036 -17.47 5.60 43.69
N ALA A 1037 -17.12 6.14 42.52
CA ALA A 1037 -16.10 5.57 41.63
C ALA A 1037 -14.75 5.35 42.34
N GLY A 1038 -14.03 4.29 41.93
CA GLY A 1038 -12.71 3.92 42.47
C GLY A 1038 -12.75 3.27 43.86
N LYS A 1039 -13.92 3.11 44.48
CA LYS A 1039 -14.08 2.34 45.74
C LYS A 1039 -14.18 0.84 45.48
N LEU A 1040 -13.92 0.07 46.53
CA LEU A 1040 -14.29 -1.34 46.54
C LEU A 1040 -15.75 -1.48 46.99
N ILE A 1041 -16.40 -2.52 46.50
CA ILE A 1041 -17.78 -2.85 46.84
C ILE A 1041 -17.91 -4.36 47.04
N GLY A 1042 -18.81 -4.73 47.93
CA GLY A 1042 -19.23 -6.11 48.14
C GLY A 1042 -20.64 -6.16 48.71
N PHE A 1043 -21.11 -7.36 49.01
CA PHE A 1043 -22.43 -7.61 49.55
C PHE A 1043 -22.38 -8.52 50.79
N ARG A 1044 -23.50 -8.64 51.49
CA ARG A 1044 -23.80 -9.74 52.41
C ARG A 1044 -25.28 -10.11 52.27
N HIS A 1045 -25.66 -11.35 52.52
CA HIS A 1045 -27.08 -11.75 52.56
C HIS A 1045 -27.63 -11.66 53.98
N GLY A 1046 -28.66 -10.83 54.17
CA GLY A 1046 -29.25 -10.59 55.50
C GLY A 1046 -28.30 -9.96 56.52
N PRO A 1047 -28.73 -9.76 57.78
CA PRO A 1047 -27.93 -9.14 58.83
C PRO A 1047 -26.82 -10.04 59.38
N SER A 1048 -26.98 -11.36 59.26
CA SER A 1048 -26.08 -12.40 59.79
C SER A 1048 -25.14 -13.01 58.75
N GLY A 1049 -25.28 -12.69 57.47
CA GLY A 1049 -24.42 -13.21 56.40
C GLY A 1049 -22.99 -12.66 56.45
N SER A 1050 -22.03 -13.50 56.05
CA SER A 1050 -20.64 -13.09 55.85
C SER A 1050 -20.52 -12.16 54.64
N PHE A 1051 -19.68 -11.13 54.77
CA PHE A 1051 -19.33 -10.22 53.68
C PHE A 1051 -18.58 -10.94 52.54
N GLN A 1052 -18.97 -10.66 51.29
CA GLN A 1052 -18.30 -11.10 50.07
C GLN A 1052 -17.96 -9.88 49.19
N GLN A 1053 -16.75 -9.83 48.65
CA GLN A 1053 -16.27 -8.73 47.79
C GLN A 1053 -16.60 -8.99 46.32
N ILE A 1054 -17.16 -7.99 45.63
CA ILE A 1054 -17.40 -8.06 44.18
C ILE A 1054 -16.08 -7.74 43.47
N ASN A 1055 -15.39 -8.80 43.03
CA ASN A 1055 -14.10 -8.73 42.34
C ASN A 1055 -14.22 -8.78 40.81
N THR A 1056 -15.34 -9.30 40.28
CA THR A 1056 -15.60 -9.35 38.84
C THR A 1056 -15.75 -7.95 38.27
N ILE A 1057 -15.01 -7.63 37.22
CA ILE A 1057 -15.18 -6.38 36.46
C ILE A 1057 -16.14 -6.63 35.29
N CYS A 1058 -17.10 -5.72 35.08
CA CYS A 1058 -18.04 -5.84 33.96
C CYS A 1058 -17.32 -5.60 32.62
N GLY A 1059 -17.62 -6.41 31.60
CA GLY A 1059 -17.07 -6.25 30.25
C GLY A 1059 -17.78 -5.17 29.43
N ALA A 1060 -19.02 -4.84 29.76
CA ALA A 1060 -19.77 -3.71 29.20
C ALA A 1060 -20.89 -3.28 30.17
N ASP A 1061 -21.28 -1.99 30.12
CA ASP A 1061 -22.41 -1.44 30.86
C ASP A 1061 -23.74 -1.61 30.08
N THR A 1062 -24.08 -2.85 29.72
CA THR A 1062 -25.27 -3.16 28.93
C THR A 1062 -26.02 -4.38 29.44
N GLN A 1063 -27.36 -4.32 29.34
CA GLN A 1063 -28.27 -5.38 29.77
C GLN A 1063 -27.92 -6.73 29.15
N ALA A 1064 -27.78 -6.76 27.82
CA ALA A 1064 -27.45 -7.97 27.07
C ALA A 1064 -26.09 -8.59 27.45
N TRP A 1065 -25.10 -7.77 27.84
CA TRP A 1065 -23.83 -8.30 28.34
C TRP A 1065 -24.00 -8.87 29.75
N ALA A 1066 -24.65 -8.13 30.66
CA ALA A 1066 -24.83 -8.54 32.04
C ALA A 1066 -25.67 -9.83 32.16
N ASP A 1067 -26.75 -9.95 31.39
CA ASP A 1067 -27.60 -11.15 31.39
C ASP A 1067 -26.87 -12.41 30.92
N ALA A 1068 -26.06 -12.28 29.87
CA ALA A 1068 -25.33 -13.38 29.26
C ALA A 1068 -24.08 -13.81 30.04
N ASN A 1069 -23.48 -12.92 30.85
CA ASN A 1069 -22.21 -13.16 31.54
C ASN A 1069 -22.33 -13.31 33.06
N LEU A 1070 -23.42 -12.87 33.68
CA LEU A 1070 -23.69 -13.09 35.11
C LEU A 1070 -24.56 -14.34 35.31
N GLY A 1071 -23.99 -15.33 36.00
CA GLY A 1071 -24.71 -16.52 36.47
C GLY A 1071 -25.72 -16.20 37.56
N ILE A 1072 -26.40 -17.24 38.08
CA ILE A 1072 -27.32 -17.09 39.23
C ILE A 1072 -26.57 -16.43 40.39
N GLU A 1073 -27.15 -15.36 40.95
CA GLU A 1073 -26.53 -14.53 41.99
C GLU A 1073 -25.15 -13.94 41.64
N GLY A 1074 -24.83 -13.87 40.34
CA GLY A 1074 -23.58 -13.27 39.87
C GLY A 1074 -23.63 -11.74 39.89
N ASP A 1075 -22.51 -11.12 40.25
CA ASP A 1075 -22.29 -9.68 40.15
C ASP A 1075 -21.01 -9.34 39.39
N CYS A 1076 -20.99 -8.14 38.83
CA CYS A 1076 -19.78 -7.43 38.45
C CYS A 1076 -19.90 -5.94 38.78
N LYS A 1077 -18.76 -5.26 38.79
CA LYS A 1077 -18.69 -3.80 38.97
C LYS A 1077 -17.91 -3.12 37.85
N MET A 1078 -18.16 -1.83 37.64
CA MET A 1078 -17.32 -0.95 36.85
C MET A 1078 -17.53 0.52 37.26
N ASP A 1079 -16.51 1.35 37.07
CA ASP A 1079 -16.64 2.80 37.24
C ASP A 1079 -17.11 3.42 35.92
N VAL A 1080 -18.14 4.27 35.96
CA VAL A 1080 -18.66 5.00 34.80
C VAL A 1080 -18.73 6.49 35.17
N GLY A 1081 -17.76 7.26 34.67
CA GLY A 1081 -17.59 8.65 35.09
C GLY A 1081 -17.18 8.75 36.57
N GLY A 1082 -17.91 9.53 37.36
CA GLY A 1082 -17.70 9.66 38.81
C GLY A 1082 -18.45 8.63 39.66
N ASP A 1083 -19.19 7.72 39.03
CA ASP A 1083 -20.14 6.83 39.69
C ASP A 1083 -19.68 5.36 39.61
N LEU A 1084 -20.01 4.59 40.66
CA LEU A 1084 -19.76 3.15 40.69
C LEU A 1084 -21.02 2.40 40.27
N ILE A 1085 -20.91 1.60 39.21
CA ILE A 1085 -21.99 0.76 38.68
C ILE A 1085 -21.77 -0.68 39.11
N VAL A 1086 -22.84 -1.32 39.57
CA VAL A 1086 -22.91 -2.76 39.83
C VAL A 1086 -24.00 -3.34 38.95
N TRP A 1087 -23.68 -4.41 38.22
CA TRP A 1087 -24.67 -5.31 37.65
C TRP A 1087 -24.75 -6.53 38.56
N THR A 1088 -25.93 -6.89 39.02
CA THR A 1088 -26.15 -7.96 40.02
C THR A 1088 -27.42 -8.75 39.71
N LYS A 1089 -27.42 -10.04 40.02
CA LYS A 1089 -28.62 -10.90 40.00
C LYS A 1089 -29.22 -11.11 41.40
N HIS A 1090 -28.94 -10.23 42.36
CA HIS A 1090 -29.59 -10.25 43.67
C HIS A 1090 -29.75 -8.85 44.32
N PHE A 1091 -30.74 -8.70 45.20
CA PHE A 1091 -30.84 -7.57 46.12
C PHE A 1091 -30.58 -8.00 47.55
N THR A 1092 -29.78 -7.21 48.26
CA THR A 1092 -29.44 -7.37 49.68
C THR A 1092 -28.69 -6.10 50.15
N TYR A 1093 -27.93 -6.21 51.25
CA TYR A 1093 -26.96 -5.21 51.69
C TYR A 1093 -25.75 -5.13 50.74
N PHE A 1094 -25.52 -3.95 50.16
CA PHE A 1094 -24.29 -3.57 49.46
C PHE A 1094 -23.44 -2.62 50.31
N VAL A 1095 -22.12 -2.77 50.24
CA VAL A 1095 -21.16 -2.09 51.11
C VAL A 1095 -20.03 -1.48 50.29
N THR A 1096 -19.88 -0.16 50.31
CA THR A 1096 -18.72 0.52 49.71
C THR A 1096 -17.64 0.76 50.76
N TYR A 1097 -16.37 0.59 50.39
CA TYR A 1097 -15.24 0.72 51.30
C TYR A 1097 -13.91 0.96 50.55
N THR A 1098 -12.88 1.34 51.29
CA THR A 1098 -11.48 1.43 50.81
C THR A 1098 -10.54 0.54 51.62
N GLN A 1099 -9.34 0.27 51.10
CA GLN A 1099 -8.32 -0.57 51.75
C GLN A 1099 -6.90 0.04 51.61
N ALA A 1100 -6.00 -0.21 52.56
CA ALA A 1100 -4.59 0.21 52.51
C ALA A 1100 -3.61 -0.82 53.13
N VAL A 1101 -2.35 -0.85 52.66
CA VAL A 1101 -1.35 -1.90 52.94
C VAL A 1101 -0.80 -1.89 54.38
N GLY A 1102 -0.72 -3.07 55.01
CA GLY A 1102 0.15 -3.41 56.13
C GLY A 1102 1.27 -4.39 55.71
N GLY A 1103 2.53 -4.13 56.06
CA GLY A 1103 3.68 -4.83 55.45
C GLY A 1103 4.18 -6.09 56.18
N ASN A 1104 4.67 -7.10 55.44
CA ASN A 1104 6.13 -7.34 55.20
C ASN A 1104 6.49 -8.74 54.56
N SER A 1105 7.53 -8.76 53.71
CA SER A 1105 8.54 -9.84 53.41
C SER A 1105 8.26 -11.18 52.64
N GLY A 1106 8.91 -11.36 51.45
CA GLY A 1106 9.46 -12.64 50.87
C GLY A 1106 8.72 -13.32 49.67
N GLY A 1107 9.34 -14.13 48.76
CA GLY A 1107 10.76 -14.27 48.33
C GLY A 1107 11.22 -15.60 47.64
N GLY A 1108 11.47 -15.63 46.30
CA GLY A 1108 12.15 -16.71 45.51
C GLY A 1108 11.29 -17.94 45.08
N THR A 1109 11.60 -18.80 44.07
CA THR A 1109 12.66 -18.88 43.02
C THR A 1109 12.25 -19.81 41.84
N SER A 1110 13.10 -20.00 40.82
CA SER A 1110 12.82 -20.61 39.50
C SER A 1110 12.95 -22.15 39.36
N GLY A 1111 12.51 -22.70 38.21
CA GLY A 1111 12.84 -24.07 37.75
C GLY A 1111 12.49 -24.34 36.28
N SER A 1112 13.50 -24.67 35.46
CA SER A 1112 13.34 -25.01 34.02
C SER A 1112 13.44 -26.53 33.79
N VAL A 1113 12.60 -27.10 32.93
CA VAL A 1113 12.73 -28.50 32.46
C VAL A 1113 12.49 -28.62 30.95
N SER A 1114 13.21 -29.55 30.34
CA SER A 1114 13.40 -29.85 28.91
C SER A 1114 12.15 -30.12 28.05
N THR A 1115 12.28 -29.83 26.76
CA THR A 1115 11.38 -30.22 25.67
C THR A 1115 11.36 -31.75 25.42
N PRO A 1116 10.19 -32.35 25.12
CA PRO A 1116 10.11 -33.71 24.60
C PRO A 1116 9.42 -33.81 23.22
N ASN A 1117 10.11 -34.50 22.29
CA ASN A 1117 9.60 -35.26 21.13
C ASN A 1117 8.43 -34.70 20.30
N SER A 1118 8.75 -34.25 19.09
CA SER A 1118 7.77 -33.85 18.07
C SER A 1118 7.10 -35.05 17.36
N PHE A 1119 5.84 -34.86 16.98
CA PHE A 1119 5.05 -35.79 16.18
C PHE A 1119 5.60 -35.86 14.73
N LEU A 1120 6.31 -36.93 14.40
CA LEU A 1120 6.88 -37.15 13.07
C LEU A 1120 5.79 -37.63 12.09
N GLY A 1121 5.28 -36.73 11.25
CA GLY A 1121 4.28 -37.03 10.22
C GLY A 1121 4.12 -35.89 9.22
N SER A 1122 3.64 -36.19 8.01
CA SER A 1122 3.37 -35.22 6.94
C SER A 1122 2.36 -34.14 7.37
N ARG A 1123 2.41 -32.96 6.70
CA ARG A 1123 1.56 -31.78 6.96
C ARG A 1123 0.16 -32.19 7.41
N VAL A 1124 -0.16 -31.95 8.69
CA VAL A 1124 -1.48 -32.21 9.23
C VAL A 1124 -2.46 -31.16 8.72
N SER A 1125 -3.70 -31.57 8.44
CA SER A 1125 -4.73 -30.67 7.97
C SER A 1125 -6.13 -31.03 8.48
N ILE A 1126 -6.95 -30.00 8.55
CA ILE A 1126 -8.40 -30.05 8.69
C ILE A 1126 -8.98 -29.27 7.52
N LEU A 1127 -10.12 -29.72 7.00
CA LEU A 1127 -10.95 -28.99 6.05
C LEU A 1127 -12.41 -29.10 6.52
N ILE A 1128 -13.10 -27.97 6.64
CA ILE A 1128 -14.54 -27.94 6.95
C ILE A 1128 -15.31 -28.06 5.63
N ASN A 1129 -16.19 -29.05 5.53
CA ASN A 1129 -16.90 -29.44 4.31
C ASN A 1129 -15.97 -29.56 3.08
N ASP A 1130 -14.82 -30.23 3.21
CA ASP A 1130 -13.78 -30.33 2.16
C ASP A 1130 -13.22 -28.97 1.67
N GLY A 1131 -13.31 -27.92 2.50
CA GLY A 1131 -12.76 -26.58 2.25
C GLY A 1131 -13.76 -25.65 1.57
N GLU A 1132 -15.05 -25.80 1.87
CA GLU A 1132 -16.07 -24.80 1.54
C GLU A 1132 -15.87 -23.52 2.37
N TYR A 1133 -16.05 -22.37 1.72
CA TYR A 1133 -15.90 -21.07 2.37
C TYR A 1133 -17.06 -20.73 3.33
N ARG A 1134 -18.26 -21.28 3.09
CA ARG A 1134 -19.49 -20.97 3.83
C ARG A 1134 -20.37 -22.22 3.97
N THR A 1135 -21.07 -22.33 5.09
CA THR A 1135 -22.11 -23.34 5.35
C THR A 1135 -23.40 -22.67 5.85
N LEU A 1136 -24.55 -23.18 5.40
CA LEU A 1136 -25.87 -22.81 5.94
C LEU A 1136 -26.31 -23.72 7.10
N LEU A 1137 -25.55 -24.78 7.38
CA LEU A 1137 -25.82 -25.74 8.45
C LEU A 1137 -24.77 -25.58 9.54
N ASN A 1138 -25.21 -25.54 10.81
CA ASN A 1138 -24.31 -25.59 11.96
C ASN A 1138 -23.62 -26.96 12.10
N GLN A 1139 -24.19 -28.01 11.51
CA GLN A 1139 -23.57 -29.33 11.42
C GLN A 1139 -22.75 -29.45 10.13
N VAL A 1140 -21.44 -29.64 10.29
CA VAL A 1140 -20.44 -29.69 9.21
C VAL A 1140 -19.63 -30.99 9.23
N VAL A 1141 -19.02 -31.32 8.10
CA VAL A 1141 -18.13 -32.48 7.97
C VAL A 1141 -16.68 -32.02 7.98
N LEU A 1142 -15.93 -32.37 9.02
CA LEU A 1142 -14.49 -32.15 9.07
C LEU A 1142 -13.78 -33.30 8.33
N THR A 1143 -13.00 -32.97 7.31
CA THR A 1143 -12.06 -33.90 6.68
C THR A 1143 -10.68 -33.69 7.30
N LEU A 1144 -10.09 -34.76 7.83
CA LEU A 1144 -8.98 -34.73 8.78
C LEU A 1144 -7.83 -35.60 8.27
N ASP A 1145 -6.66 -35.00 8.04
CA ASP A 1145 -5.43 -35.75 7.77
C ASP A 1145 -4.41 -35.54 8.89
N GLY A 1146 -4.30 -36.53 9.77
CA GLY A 1146 -3.25 -36.62 10.79
C GLY A 1146 -1.99 -37.35 10.33
N GLY A 1147 -1.89 -37.73 9.05
CA GLY A 1147 -0.87 -38.62 8.53
C GLY A 1147 -0.95 -40.05 9.07
N ASN A 1148 0.01 -40.90 8.66
CA ASN A 1148 0.01 -42.34 8.98
C ASN A 1148 0.15 -42.66 10.49
N ASN A 1149 0.68 -41.72 11.27
CA ASN A 1149 1.04 -41.91 12.67
C ASN A 1149 -0.05 -41.46 13.66
N ALA A 1150 -1.05 -40.69 13.22
CA ALA A 1150 -2.20 -40.36 14.08
C ALA A 1150 -2.97 -41.61 14.53
N LYS A 1151 -3.35 -41.63 15.80
CA LYS A 1151 -4.16 -42.66 16.46
C LYS A 1151 -5.30 -42.06 17.31
N LYS A 1152 -5.11 -40.85 17.82
CA LYS A 1152 -6.14 -40.05 18.48
C LYS A 1152 -6.13 -38.62 17.95
N MET A 1153 -7.16 -37.85 18.26
CA MET A 1153 -7.31 -36.44 17.94
C MET A 1153 -8.07 -35.71 19.05
N ALA A 1154 -7.86 -34.41 19.17
CA ALA A 1154 -8.69 -33.50 19.95
C ALA A 1154 -9.11 -32.35 19.04
N ILE A 1155 -10.38 -31.93 19.11
CA ILE A 1155 -10.97 -30.90 18.26
C ILE A 1155 -11.53 -29.81 19.17
N SER A 1156 -11.27 -28.54 18.83
CA SER A 1156 -11.66 -27.37 19.60
C SER A 1156 -12.16 -26.26 18.69
N ASN A 1157 -13.09 -25.44 19.17
CA ASN A 1157 -13.63 -24.28 18.44
C ASN A 1157 -12.79 -23.01 18.70
N GLY A 1158 -11.47 -23.19 18.89
CA GLY A 1158 -10.53 -22.14 19.27
C GLY A 1158 -9.13 -22.72 19.46
N ASN A 1159 -8.17 -21.86 19.83
CA ASN A 1159 -6.75 -22.23 19.92
C ASN A 1159 -6.34 -22.94 21.23
N THR A 1160 -7.26 -23.13 22.19
CA THR A 1160 -7.00 -23.80 23.46
C THR A 1160 -7.61 -25.21 23.53
N TYR A 1161 -6.97 -26.09 24.31
CA TYR A 1161 -7.38 -27.50 24.50
C TYR A 1161 -7.52 -27.86 25.99
N VAL A 1162 -7.59 -26.87 26.88
CA VAL A 1162 -7.76 -27.10 28.32
C VAL A 1162 -9.18 -27.62 28.56
N GLY A 1163 -9.30 -28.83 29.11
CA GLY A 1163 -10.60 -29.51 29.30
C GLY A 1163 -11.15 -30.23 28.06
N VAL A 1164 -10.46 -30.18 26.91
CA VAL A 1164 -10.91 -30.87 25.68
C VAL A 1164 -10.54 -32.35 25.73
N VAL A 1165 -11.50 -33.22 25.44
CA VAL A 1165 -11.34 -34.69 25.50
C VAL A 1165 -10.68 -35.22 24.22
N GLN A 1166 -9.74 -36.16 24.35
CA GLN A 1166 -9.14 -36.87 23.20
C GLN A 1166 -10.01 -38.04 22.76
N GLU A 1167 -10.26 -38.15 21.45
CA GLU A 1167 -11.02 -39.24 20.81
C GLU A 1167 -10.16 -40.02 19.78
N PRO A 1168 -10.56 -41.23 19.35
CA PRO A 1168 -9.84 -41.98 18.32
C PRO A 1168 -9.77 -41.22 16.99
N TYR A 1169 -8.65 -41.30 16.28
CA TYR A 1169 -8.47 -40.61 15.00
C TYR A 1169 -9.37 -41.22 13.91
N THR A 1170 -10.15 -40.37 13.24
CA THR A 1170 -10.90 -40.68 12.01
C THR A 1170 -10.54 -39.69 10.91
N LYS A 1171 -10.64 -40.12 9.64
CA LYS A 1171 -10.41 -39.25 8.49
C LYS A 1171 -11.54 -38.26 8.21
N THR A 1172 -12.73 -38.52 8.76
CA THR A 1172 -13.90 -37.64 8.66
C THR A 1172 -14.63 -37.62 10.00
N ARG A 1173 -15.20 -36.47 10.36
CA ARG A 1173 -15.96 -36.27 11.62
C ARG A 1173 -17.12 -35.30 11.41
N GLN A 1174 -18.31 -35.65 11.86
CA GLN A 1174 -19.42 -34.71 11.97
C GLN A 1174 -19.18 -33.79 13.19
N TRP A 1175 -19.30 -32.48 13.00
CA TRP A 1175 -19.02 -31.47 14.02
C TRP A 1175 -20.10 -30.39 14.04
N VAL A 1176 -20.34 -29.78 15.20
CA VAL A 1176 -21.34 -28.71 15.36
C VAL A 1176 -20.62 -27.42 15.72
N LEU A 1177 -20.83 -26.39 14.90
CA LEU A 1177 -20.24 -25.06 15.08
C LEU A 1177 -20.98 -24.32 16.22
N PRO A 1178 -20.27 -23.68 17.17
CA PRO A 1178 -20.88 -23.03 18.31
C PRO A 1178 -21.33 -21.59 18.01
N GLY A 1179 -22.36 -21.13 18.73
CA GLY A 1179 -22.83 -19.74 18.68
C GLY A 1179 -23.76 -19.43 17.50
N LYS A 1180 -24.01 -18.12 17.29
CA LYS A 1180 -24.79 -17.59 16.18
C LYS A 1180 -23.94 -17.51 14.90
N GLU A 1181 -24.51 -16.98 13.81
CA GLU A 1181 -23.87 -16.85 12.49
C GLU A 1181 -22.54 -16.02 12.51
N GLY A 1182 -21.84 -15.99 11.39
CA GLY A 1182 -20.50 -15.38 11.21
C GLY A 1182 -19.39 -16.43 11.10
N GLU A 1183 -18.12 -15.99 10.99
CA GLU A 1183 -16.98 -16.91 10.89
C GLU A 1183 -16.87 -17.86 12.10
N LYS A 1184 -16.48 -19.10 11.82
CA LYS A 1184 -16.28 -20.17 12.80
C LYS A 1184 -14.94 -20.85 12.53
N PHE A 1185 -14.12 -20.94 13.56
CA PHE A 1185 -12.84 -21.65 13.53
C PHE A 1185 -12.99 -23.02 14.18
N VAL A 1186 -12.48 -24.04 13.50
CA VAL A 1186 -12.33 -25.38 14.07
C VAL A 1186 -10.86 -25.77 13.95
N CYS A 1187 -10.26 -26.08 15.10
CA CYS A 1187 -8.87 -26.50 15.20
C CYS A 1187 -8.81 -27.95 15.66
N VAL A 1188 -7.87 -28.72 15.10
CA VAL A 1188 -7.56 -30.09 15.48
C VAL A 1188 -6.09 -30.22 15.87
N ARG A 1189 -5.85 -31.11 16.83
CA ARG A 1189 -4.53 -31.61 17.20
C ARG A 1189 -4.55 -33.12 17.22
N PHE A 1190 -3.66 -33.75 16.46
CA PHE A 1190 -3.54 -35.20 16.37
C PHE A 1190 -2.54 -35.73 17.39
N TYR A 1191 -2.72 -36.97 17.82
CA TYR A 1191 -1.84 -37.65 18.77
C TYR A 1191 -1.47 -39.05 18.25
N ASP A 1192 -0.22 -39.46 18.47
CA ASP A 1192 0.26 -40.80 18.13
C ASP A 1192 -0.16 -41.86 19.18
N GLN A 1193 0.33 -43.09 19.03
CA GLN A 1193 0.06 -44.17 19.99
C GLN A 1193 0.68 -43.96 21.39
N ASN A 1194 1.68 -43.06 21.50
CA ASN A 1194 2.42 -42.78 22.73
C ASN A 1194 1.90 -41.50 23.43
N GLY A 1195 1.03 -40.73 22.77
CA GLY A 1195 0.47 -39.47 23.28
C GLY A 1195 1.24 -38.21 22.87
N TYR A 1196 2.23 -38.31 21.97
CA TYR A 1196 2.88 -37.14 21.37
C TYR A 1196 1.96 -36.49 20.34
N PHE A 1197 1.97 -35.17 20.24
CA PHE A 1197 0.97 -34.41 19.49
C PHE A 1197 1.52 -33.56 18.35
N SER A 1198 0.69 -33.37 17.33
CA SER A 1198 0.99 -32.54 16.16
C SER A 1198 0.93 -31.05 16.48
N ASP A 1199 1.51 -30.24 15.59
CA ASP A 1199 1.11 -28.85 15.45
C ASP A 1199 -0.41 -28.74 15.24
N MET A 1200 -0.96 -27.60 15.62
CA MET A 1200 -2.38 -27.33 15.49
C MET A 1200 -2.71 -27.01 14.03
N ALA A 1201 -3.60 -27.79 13.42
CA ALA A 1201 -4.21 -27.44 12.15
C ALA A 1201 -5.56 -26.79 12.44
N CYS A 1202 -5.86 -25.66 11.81
CA CYS A 1202 -7.17 -25.01 11.87
C CYS A 1202 -7.67 -24.76 10.45
N ASP A 1203 -8.98 -24.71 10.31
CA ASP A 1203 -9.68 -24.21 9.14
C ASP A 1203 -10.86 -23.36 9.61
N SER A 1204 -11.34 -22.45 8.76
CA SER A 1204 -12.49 -21.61 9.08
C SER A 1204 -13.56 -21.70 8.00
N ILE A 1205 -14.80 -21.52 8.44
CA ILE A 1205 -15.97 -21.46 7.58
C ILE A 1205 -16.90 -20.36 8.06
N VAL A 1206 -17.52 -19.63 7.14
CA VAL A 1206 -18.60 -18.71 7.51
C VAL A 1206 -19.86 -19.54 7.74
N TYR A 1207 -20.36 -19.58 8.99
CA TYR A 1207 -21.65 -20.20 9.29
C TYR A 1207 -22.76 -19.15 9.17
N GLY A 1208 -23.71 -19.37 8.28
CA GLY A 1208 -24.91 -18.54 8.14
C GLY A 1208 -25.23 -18.13 6.71
N ALA A 1209 -26.45 -17.63 6.50
CA ALA A 1209 -26.90 -17.11 5.22
C ALA A 1209 -26.13 -15.84 4.82
N ASP A 1210 -26.08 -15.53 3.51
CA ASP A 1210 -25.47 -14.30 3.03
C ASP A 1210 -26.53 -13.24 2.78
N SER A 1211 -26.44 -12.12 3.49
CA SER A 1211 -27.10 -10.87 3.12
C SER A 1211 -26.26 -10.16 2.05
N THR A 1212 -26.14 -10.76 0.86
CA THR A 1212 -26.04 -10.11 -0.47
C THR A 1212 -25.68 -11.08 -1.61
N VAL A 1213 -26.20 -10.74 -2.79
CA VAL A 1213 -25.98 -11.34 -4.13
C VAL A 1213 -26.67 -12.68 -4.44
N SER A 1214 -27.51 -12.59 -5.48
CA SER A 1214 -28.33 -13.66 -6.05
C SER A 1214 -27.53 -14.67 -6.89
N GLN A 1215 -28.12 -15.86 -7.06
CA GLN A 1215 -27.59 -16.89 -7.94
C GLN A 1215 -27.60 -16.41 -9.41
N SER A 1216 -26.42 -16.27 -10.00
CA SER A 1216 -26.29 -16.60 -11.43
C SER A 1216 -26.02 -18.10 -11.55
N ASN A 1217 -26.72 -18.79 -12.45
CA ASN A 1217 -26.62 -20.24 -12.60
C ASN A 1217 -25.23 -20.66 -13.11
N ASN A 1218 -24.33 -20.96 -12.18
CA ASN A 1218 -23.14 -21.78 -12.41
C ASN A 1218 -23.02 -22.81 -11.29
N SER A 1219 -23.11 -24.09 -11.67
CA SER A 1219 -22.94 -25.23 -10.77
C SER A 1219 -21.71 -25.10 -9.88
N GLY A 1220 -21.87 -25.30 -8.57
CA GLY A 1220 -20.81 -25.11 -7.56
C GLY A 1220 -19.45 -25.69 -7.98
N ILE A 1221 -18.47 -24.80 -8.16
CA ILE A 1221 -17.10 -25.16 -8.54
C ILE A 1221 -16.28 -25.27 -7.25
N SER A 1222 -16.02 -26.50 -6.80
CA SER A 1222 -15.12 -26.72 -5.65
C SER A 1222 -13.75 -26.08 -5.89
N ARG A 1223 -13.04 -25.70 -4.82
CA ARG A 1223 -11.67 -25.14 -4.88
C ARG A 1223 -10.71 -26.00 -5.72
N ARG A 1224 -10.95 -27.32 -5.76
CA ARG A 1224 -10.24 -28.31 -6.58
C ARG A 1224 -10.55 -28.21 -8.08
N GLU A 1225 -11.79 -27.91 -8.45
CA GLU A 1225 -12.20 -27.71 -9.84
C GLU A 1225 -11.81 -26.30 -10.35
N LEU A 1226 -11.75 -25.30 -9.46
CA LEU A 1226 -11.18 -23.99 -9.75
C LEU A 1226 -9.68 -24.11 -10.11
N LEU A 1227 -8.91 -24.82 -9.29
CA LEU A 1227 -7.50 -25.18 -9.57
C LEU A 1227 -7.35 -25.97 -10.87
N ARG A 1228 -8.31 -26.87 -11.19
CA ARG A 1228 -8.30 -27.65 -12.43
C ARG A 1228 -8.53 -26.77 -13.66
N ARG A 1229 -9.44 -25.79 -13.59
CA ARG A 1229 -9.69 -24.82 -14.67
C ARG A 1229 -8.50 -23.87 -14.87
N VAL A 1230 -7.88 -23.39 -13.79
CA VAL A 1230 -6.63 -22.61 -13.86
C VAL A 1230 -5.51 -23.42 -14.52
N LEU A 1231 -5.35 -24.70 -14.18
CA LEU A 1231 -4.36 -25.59 -14.80
C LEU A 1231 -4.66 -25.85 -16.29
N LEU A 1232 -5.93 -25.99 -16.68
CA LEU A 1232 -6.37 -26.12 -18.08
C LEU A 1232 -6.08 -24.85 -18.90
N ILE A 1233 -6.26 -23.66 -18.33
CA ILE A 1233 -5.92 -22.38 -18.97
C ILE A 1233 -4.40 -22.25 -19.16
N MET A 1234 -3.58 -22.68 -18.19
CA MET A 1234 -2.12 -22.74 -18.35
C MET A 1234 -1.68 -23.73 -19.45
N ILE A 1235 -2.37 -24.88 -19.57
CA ILE A 1235 -2.09 -25.87 -20.62
C ILE A 1235 -2.52 -25.36 -22.01
N GLN A 1236 -3.66 -24.66 -22.13
CA GLN A 1236 -4.08 -24.04 -23.39
C GLN A 1236 -3.12 -22.92 -23.83
N LYS A 1237 -2.61 -22.09 -22.92
CA LYS A 1237 -1.56 -21.10 -23.26
C LYS A 1237 -0.27 -21.74 -23.78
N ARG A 1238 0.11 -22.94 -23.31
CA ARG A 1238 1.26 -23.68 -23.87
C ARG A 1238 1.00 -24.27 -25.26
N TYR A 1239 -0.24 -24.58 -25.61
CA TYR A 1239 -0.58 -25.15 -26.93
C TYR A 1239 -0.61 -24.10 -28.05
N PHE A 1240 -0.90 -22.84 -27.71
CA PHE A 1240 -0.87 -21.70 -28.64
C PHE A 1240 0.53 -21.10 -28.87
N LEU A 1241 1.54 -21.56 -28.12
CA LEU A 1241 2.96 -21.18 -28.28
C LEU A 1241 3.79 -22.29 -28.94
N SER A 1242 3.13 -23.26 -29.58
CA SER A 1242 3.78 -24.36 -30.31
C SER A 1242 3.12 -24.66 -31.66
N HIS A 1243 2.50 -23.64 -32.28
CA HIS A 1243 2.04 -23.60 -33.68
C HIS A 1243 2.44 -22.25 -34.28
#